data_AF-A0A4P5PG94-F1
#
_entry.id   AF-A0A4P5PG94-F1
#
_cell.length_a   1.000
_cell.length_b   1.000
_cell.length_c   1.000
_cell.angle_alpha   90.00
_cell.angle_beta   90.00
_cell.angle_gamma   90.00
#
_symmetry.space_group_name_H-M   'P 1'
#
loop_
_entity.id
_entity.type
_entity.pdbx_description
1 polymer ?
#
loop_
_entity_poly.entity_id
_entity_poly.type
_entity_poly.pdbx_seq_one_letter_code
_entity_poly.pdbx_strand_id
1 'polypeptide(L)'
;MKRWIKLIVLGLLITHTSHPSVFAQVTHSSENEEHLTTRTEESSSKSGDAIKDFSYEEKNDWPAESSSDSTKQQPTSESAERSIQEQSLEVQAAGEGTSSNPFRVQNAAELKEALKADFMEGQTTHYIQLINDIVYTDDDTQFEIDKNTVLEGNHHAILYDGTRPASVHFRTGANNLTITFKNITYGNEQYPDSSYYGILQATNSNIDFTVENIQYTIRDGGQPFYANKGAGNKLTLTGTNRFYSEGATGGEFNEGFEDVYFAANSQTSIHNDTSTGSAIFWTNDQRIFVEENAEVDITFSKRYLSYNKLELNVARGGKFTVNGITTSINSATYMTLVRAGDFTMNFAQDSIGRFTTEKGRGLDGRNPIVYANSPYYILFDAGQNPTSIINSINPTFHRIDDDGKDYSIEYLLNQADAVQKTLTNNVTSGQSLEVSNSDIENGQSLLYTRNVSVDDFWGSAQTGDAQSEINTQITQWTLPSLKQLEVNYKLSDRTLYSVEDIYSAEAQESIEQSTENEAGIQEFALQPTEDGARYPAEATQHTFSPLVGGKTYYLYAKASTSGLPGYRLESLWVEKVIEVPAYVNMTFSTDHLRFASPIPGVFGKDQNLETYSVRNLGNVPIALSLNEVITNSSSSSEIALVKQFTLRDQEYKMQLVAENTLTNQKITWGPLIEGEVEEGQKMQIDPYWTPGSQPQLYIEGEYSGPLIGPKDVSYLFKFTYRSIQEDQ
;
A
#
# COMPACT_ATOMS: atom_id res chain seq x y z
N MET A 1 -30.97 58.39 -1.13
CA MET A 1 -30.49 59.53 -0.31
C MET A 1 -30.49 59.09 1.16
N LYS A 2 -29.47 59.41 1.98
CA LYS A 2 -29.35 58.86 3.34
C LYS A 2 -30.34 59.50 4.33
N ARG A 3 -31.01 58.68 5.16
CA ARG A 3 -31.26 58.97 6.60
C ARG A 3 -31.67 57.69 7.34
N TRP A 4 -30.95 57.38 8.42
CA TRP A 4 -31.31 56.34 9.40
C TRP A 4 -32.13 56.96 10.54
N ILE A 5 -32.94 56.14 11.21
CA ILE A 5 -33.55 56.45 12.51
C ILE A 5 -33.15 55.34 13.48
N LYS A 6 -32.76 55.69 14.71
CA LYS A 6 -32.49 54.75 15.80
C LYS A 6 -33.77 54.45 16.57
N LEU A 7 -33.94 53.21 17.03
CA LEU A 7 -34.59 52.92 18.31
C LEU A 7 -33.88 51.74 19.00
N ILE A 8 -34.09 51.60 20.31
CA ILE A 8 -33.51 50.60 21.21
C ILE A 8 -34.67 50.10 22.10
N VAL A 9 -34.46 49.03 22.90
CA VAL A 9 -35.40 48.45 23.90
C VAL A 9 -36.41 47.47 23.25
N LEU A 10 -36.71 46.27 23.77
CA LEU A 10 -36.40 45.61 25.06
C LEU A 10 -35.99 44.13 24.84
N GLY A 11 -35.23 43.52 25.76
CA GLY A 11 -35.03 42.07 25.83
C GLY A 11 -35.84 41.42 26.97
N LEU A 12 -36.29 40.17 26.78
CA LEU A 12 -36.95 39.38 27.83
C LEU A 12 -36.16 38.10 28.10
N LEU A 13 -35.80 37.85 29.36
CA LEU A 13 -35.43 36.51 29.84
C LEU A 13 -36.69 35.81 30.37
N ILE A 14 -36.72 34.49 30.24
CA ILE A 14 -37.58 33.62 31.05
C ILE A 14 -36.69 32.56 31.69
N THR A 15 -36.75 32.46 33.01
CA THR A 15 -36.03 31.49 33.84
C THR A 15 -37.03 30.55 34.50
N HIS A 16 -36.73 29.26 34.66
CA HIS A 16 -37.20 28.52 35.85
C HIS A 16 -36.39 27.23 36.12
N THR A 17 -35.89 27.16 37.35
CA THR A 17 -35.68 25.92 38.12
C THR A 17 -36.74 25.90 39.25
N SER A 18 -36.99 24.88 40.09
CA SER A 18 -36.25 23.66 40.46
C SER A 18 -37.12 22.65 41.25
N HIS A 19 -36.86 21.34 41.10
CA HIS A 19 -36.93 20.30 42.18
C HIS A 19 -38.33 19.99 42.83
N PRO A 20 -38.43 19.07 43.84
CA PRO A 20 -38.18 17.61 43.74
C PRO A 20 -39.26 16.75 44.44
N SER A 21 -39.03 15.43 44.58
CA SER A 21 -39.71 14.55 45.56
C SER A 21 -38.72 13.60 46.26
N VAL A 22 -39.01 13.20 47.51
CA VAL A 22 -38.12 12.53 48.50
C VAL A 22 -38.94 11.56 49.39
N PHE A 23 -38.27 10.81 50.30
CA PHE A 23 -38.70 9.78 51.28
C PHE A 23 -38.52 8.32 50.78
N ALA A 24 -38.03 7.32 51.54
CA ALA A 24 -37.52 7.20 52.94
C ALA A 24 -36.79 5.83 53.12
N GLN A 25 -36.07 5.45 54.20
CA GLN A 25 -35.24 6.09 55.27
C GLN A 25 -34.68 4.93 56.20
N VAL A 26 -33.86 5.22 57.25
CA VAL A 26 -33.67 4.40 58.51
C VAL A 26 -32.85 3.06 58.36
N THR A 27 -31.85 2.65 59.19
CA THR A 27 -31.15 3.18 60.41
C THR A 27 -29.76 2.51 60.69
N HIS A 28 -29.04 3.04 61.70
CA HIS A 28 -27.96 2.49 62.60
C HIS A 28 -27.94 0.96 62.88
N SER A 29 -26.91 0.29 63.47
CA SER A 29 -25.59 0.61 64.13
C SER A 29 -24.56 -0.56 63.86
N SER A 30 -23.43 -0.87 64.55
CA SER A 30 -22.72 -0.48 65.81
C SER A 30 -21.19 -0.82 65.76
N GLU A 31 -20.46 -0.65 66.88
CA GLU A 31 -19.08 -1.17 67.10
C GLU A 31 -19.07 -2.71 67.38
N ASN A 32 -17.96 -3.49 67.39
CA ASN A 32 -16.73 -3.39 68.22
C ASN A 32 -15.60 -4.39 67.81
N GLU A 33 -14.39 -4.23 68.41
CA GLU A 33 -13.30 -5.16 68.85
C GLU A 33 -13.15 -6.61 68.25
N GLU A 34 -11.99 -7.28 68.20
CA GLU A 34 -10.82 -7.33 69.12
C GLU A 34 -9.50 -7.82 68.43
N HIS A 35 -8.46 -8.14 69.20
CA HIS A 35 -7.06 -8.42 68.81
C HIS A 35 -6.72 -9.93 68.88
N LEU A 36 -6.01 -10.53 67.90
CA LEU A 36 -4.92 -11.50 68.17
C LEU A 36 -4.07 -11.85 66.92
N THR A 37 -2.88 -12.42 67.16
CA THR A 37 -1.88 -12.83 66.15
C THR A 37 -1.57 -14.33 66.21
N THR A 38 -1.50 -15.01 65.06
CA THR A 38 -0.55 -16.13 64.85
C THR A 38 -0.22 -16.41 63.38
N ARG A 39 0.79 -17.25 63.17
CA ARG A 39 1.67 -17.42 62.00
C ARG A 39 1.28 -18.64 61.14
N THR A 40 1.66 -18.62 59.84
CA THR A 40 1.75 -19.79 58.91
C THR A 40 0.41 -20.43 58.48
N GLU A 41 0.20 -21.03 57.29
CA GLU A 41 1.09 -21.41 56.16
C GLU A 41 0.60 -20.89 54.77
N GLU A 42 1.03 -21.53 53.68
CA GLU A 42 0.87 -21.13 52.27
C GLU A 42 -0.56 -21.26 51.71
N SER A 43 -0.92 -20.38 50.76
CA SER A 43 -1.83 -20.72 49.65
C SER A 43 -1.66 -19.75 48.47
N SER A 44 -2.10 -20.16 47.29
CA SER A 44 -1.84 -19.49 46.01
C SER A 44 -2.94 -18.52 45.57
N SER A 45 -2.54 -17.49 44.82
CA SER A 45 -3.32 -17.00 43.68
C SER A 45 -2.39 -16.44 42.60
N LYS A 46 -2.52 -16.99 41.38
CA LYS A 46 -2.04 -16.35 40.15
C LYS A 46 -3.25 -15.70 39.47
N SER A 47 -3.13 -14.44 39.13
CA SER A 47 -3.99 -13.76 38.15
C SER A 47 -3.13 -12.79 37.36
N GLY A 48 -2.43 -13.32 36.35
CA GLY A 48 -1.79 -12.50 35.33
C GLY A 48 -2.73 -12.40 34.15
N ASP A 49 -3.38 -11.25 33.97
CA ASP A 49 -4.06 -10.92 32.72
C ASP A 49 -3.03 -10.50 31.67
N ALA A 50 -3.26 -10.91 30.42
CA ALA A 50 -2.25 -10.86 29.38
C ALA A 50 -2.15 -9.48 28.72
N ILE A 51 -0.92 -8.96 28.63
CA ILE A 51 -0.56 -7.98 27.60
C ILE A 51 -0.37 -8.76 26.30
N LYS A 52 -0.94 -8.27 25.20
CA LYS A 52 -0.65 -8.78 23.85
C LYS A 52 0.60 -8.10 23.32
N ASP A 53 1.70 -8.84 23.26
CA ASP A 53 2.83 -8.45 22.41
C ASP A 53 2.42 -8.60 20.95
N PHE A 54 2.68 -7.57 20.14
CA PHE A 54 2.56 -7.62 18.68
C PHE A 54 3.88 -8.13 18.09
N SER A 55 4.02 -9.45 18.01
CA SER A 55 5.11 -10.09 17.26
C SER A 55 4.86 -9.97 15.75
N TYR A 56 5.79 -9.34 15.03
CA TYR A 56 5.81 -9.40 13.57
C TYR A 56 6.43 -10.75 13.14
N GLU A 57 5.62 -11.67 12.61
CA GLU A 57 6.12 -12.89 11.97
C GLU A 57 6.68 -12.56 10.57
N GLU A 58 7.99 -12.29 10.51
CA GLU A 58 8.72 -12.25 9.24
C GLU A 58 8.90 -13.67 8.69
N LYS A 59 8.39 -13.93 7.47
CA LYS A 59 8.47 -15.26 6.85
C LYS A 59 9.89 -15.59 6.38
N ASN A 60 10.56 -16.46 7.13
CA ASN A 60 11.76 -17.18 6.67
C ASN A 60 11.39 -18.26 5.64
N ASP A 61 11.13 -17.87 4.38
CA ASP A 61 10.87 -18.79 3.27
C ASP A 61 12.16 -19.05 2.44
N TRP A 62 12.97 -20.03 2.86
CA TRP A 62 13.83 -20.81 1.95
C TRP A 62 13.90 -22.28 2.40
N PRO A 63 13.92 -23.29 1.50
CA PRO A 63 13.70 -24.68 1.91
C PRO A 63 14.89 -25.31 2.65
N ALA A 64 14.61 -25.92 3.81
CA ALA A 64 15.54 -26.84 4.46
C ALA A 64 15.39 -28.25 3.85
N GLU A 65 16.35 -28.69 3.03
CA GLU A 65 16.45 -30.11 2.66
C GLU A 65 16.91 -30.95 3.86
N SER A 66 16.12 -31.95 4.23
CA SER A 66 16.34 -32.74 5.44
C SER A 66 17.26 -33.95 5.21
N SER A 67 18.44 -33.95 5.82
CA SER A 67 19.34 -35.13 5.88
C SER A 67 19.40 -35.74 7.29
N SER A 68 18.28 -36.30 7.75
CA SER A 68 18.18 -36.93 9.08
C SER A 68 18.52 -38.43 9.06
N ASP A 69 19.72 -38.80 9.49
CA ASP A 69 19.97 -40.11 10.12
C ASP A 69 21.05 -39.99 11.21
N SER A 70 20.61 -39.95 12.48
CA SER A 70 21.47 -39.83 13.66
C SER A 70 21.39 -41.08 14.53
N THR A 71 22.03 -42.16 14.07
CA THR A 71 22.18 -43.39 14.85
C THR A 71 23.10 -43.18 16.06
N LYS A 72 22.48 -42.97 17.23
CA LYS A 72 23.17 -42.73 18.50
C LYS A 72 24.11 -43.88 18.89
N GLN A 73 25.41 -43.61 18.95
CA GLN A 73 26.33 -44.36 19.80
C GLN A 73 27.11 -43.42 20.71
N GLN A 74 27.09 -43.74 22.01
CA GLN A 74 27.74 -43.00 23.08
C GLN A 74 29.12 -43.60 23.34
N PRO A 75 30.23 -42.85 23.18
CA PRO A 75 31.54 -43.31 23.60
C PRO A 75 31.62 -43.35 25.13
N THR A 76 31.89 -44.52 25.71
CA THR A 76 32.28 -44.63 27.12
C THR A 76 33.73 -44.20 27.31
N SER A 77 34.00 -43.49 28.39
CA SER A 77 35.36 -43.06 28.77
C SER A 77 36.25 -44.24 29.17
N GLU A 78 37.33 -44.47 28.44
CA GLU A 78 38.48 -45.25 28.91
C GLU A 78 39.79 -44.48 28.70
N SER A 79 40.63 -44.45 29.72
CA SER A 79 41.93 -43.75 29.66
C SER A 79 42.99 -44.64 29.04
N ALA A 80 43.60 -44.18 27.95
CA ALA A 80 44.72 -44.83 27.31
C ALA A 80 45.82 -43.79 27.01
N GLU A 81 46.72 -43.59 27.97
CA GLU A 81 47.94 -42.80 27.76
C GLU A 81 48.75 -43.41 26.61
N ARG A 82 48.82 -42.68 25.48
CA ARG A 82 49.80 -42.93 24.43
C ARG A 82 50.53 -41.64 24.13
N SER A 83 51.80 -41.61 24.53
CA SER A 83 52.76 -40.59 24.11
C SER A 83 52.99 -40.68 22.60
N ILE A 84 52.28 -39.84 21.85
CA ILE A 84 52.61 -39.54 20.45
C ILE A 84 53.67 -38.45 20.48
N GLN A 85 54.80 -38.68 19.81
CA GLN A 85 55.81 -37.65 19.62
C GLN A 85 55.26 -36.57 18.69
N GLU A 86 55.60 -35.31 18.95
CA GLU A 86 55.45 -34.23 17.97
C GLU A 86 56.35 -34.49 16.77
N GLN A 87 55.87 -35.28 15.81
CA GLN A 87 56.24 -35.06 14.43
C GLN A 87 55.42 -33.87 13.95
N SER A 88 56.11 -32.75 13.69
CA SER A 88 55.56 -31.65 12.90
C SER A 88 55.27 -32.16 11.48
N LEU A 89 54.07 -32.68 11.28
CA LEU A 89 53.48 -32.79 9.95
C LEU A 89 53.39 -31.37 9.39
N GLU A 90 53.91 -31.15 8.19
CA GLU A 90 53.79 -29.86 7.50
C GLU A 90 52.31 -29.64 7.16
N VAL A 91 51.66 -28.74 7.90
CA VAL A 91 50.23 -28.40 7.73
C VAL A 91 50.09 -27.49 6.50
N GLN A 92 50.23 -28.10 5.33
CA GLN A 92 50.11 -27.41 4.05
C GLN A 92 48.65 -27.40 3.58
N ALA A 93 48.06 -26.21 3.42
CA ALA A 93 46.75 -26.04 2.83
C ALA A 93 46.72 -26.60 1.39
N ALA A 94 45.68 -27.37 1.05
CA ALA A 94 45.64 -28.09 -0.22
C ALA A 94 45.12 -27.19 -1.36
N GLY A 95 46.00 -26.83 -2.30
CA GLY A 95 45.66 -26.01 -3.47
C GLY A 95 46.85 -25.19 -3.95
N GLU A 96 46.60 -24.26 -4.87
CA GLU A 96 47.60 -23.34 -5.42
C GLU A 96 47.26 -21.86 -5.14
N GLY A 97 46.20 -21.60 -4.38
CA GLY A 97 45.75 -20.26 -4.03
C GLY A 97 45.17 -19.44 -5.20
N THR A 98 44.89 -20.05 -6.35
CA THR A 98 44.35 -19.36 -7.55
C THR A 98 42.83 -19.43 -7.60
N SER A 99 42.18 -18.57 -8.38
CA SER A 99 40.72 -18.56 -8.53
C SER A 99 40.14 -19.86 -9.10
N SER A 100 40.94 -20.65 -9.84
CA SER A 100 40.56 -21.98 -10.34
C SER A 100 41.07 -23.14 -9.49
N ASN A 101 41.94 -22.88 -8.52
CA ASN A 101 42.52 -23.89 -7.61
C ASN A 101 42.87 -23.22 -6.26
N PRO A 102 41.87 -22.84 -5.46
CA PRO A 102 42.07 -22.10 -4.20
C PRO A 102 42.74 -22.97 -3.15
N PHE A 103 43.35 -22.35 -2.13
CA PHE A 103 43.77 -23.06 -0.94
C PHE A 103 42.54 -23.54 -0.17
N ARG A 104 42.34 -24.86 -0.10
CA ARG A 104 41.25 -25.50 0.62
C ARG A 104 41.67 -25.72 2.07
N VAL A 105 40.91 -25.17 3.02
CA VAL A 105 41.24 -25.16 4.45
C VAL A 105 40.07 -25.66 5.31
N GLN A 106 40.36 -26.46 6.33
CA GLN A 106 39.36 -27.11 7.19
C GLN A 106 39.54 -26.84 8.70
N ASN A 107 40.56 -26.05 9.07
CA ASN A 107 40.87 -25.63 10.45
C ASN A 107 41.71 -24.34 10.48
N ALA A 108 41.88 -23.76 11.67
CA ALA A 108 42.60 -22.50 11.88
C ALA A 108 44.10 -22.55 11.48
N ALA A 109 44.76 -23.69 11.63
CA ALA A 109 46.18 -23.84 11.27
C ALA A 109 46.39 -23.78 9.75
N GLU A 110 45.57 -24.51 8.99
CA GLU A 110 45.58 -24.46 7.52
C GLU A 110 45.25 -23.07 6.99
N LEU A 111 44.29 -22.36 7.62
CA LEU A 111 43.98 -20.97 7.28
C LEU A 111 45.17 -20.02 7.53
N LYS A 112 45.89 -20.18 8.65
CA LYS A 112 47.10 -19.40 8.95
C LYS A 112 48.22 -19.63 7.92
N GLU A 113 48.44 -20.85 7.46
CA GLU A 113 49.47 -21.12 6.44
C GLU A 113 49.03 -20.69 5.03
N ALA A 114 47.74 -20.83 4.67
CA ALA A 114 47.20 -20.33 3.41
C ALA A 114 47.31 -18.81 3.25
N LEU A 115 47.20 -18.05 4.35
CA LEU A 115 47.39 -16.59 4.35
C LEU A 115 48.86 -16.20 4.14
N LYS A 116 49.80 -16.93 4.75
CA LYS A 116 51.25 -16.68 4.66
C LYS A 116 51.87 -17.03 3.31
N ALA A 117 51.36 -18.08 2.65
CA ALA A 117 51.87 -18.68 1.42
C ALA A 117 52.30 -17.64 0.37
N ASP A 118 53.32 -17.93 -0.44
CA ASP A 118 53.78 -16.99 -1.48
C ASP A 118 52.96 -17.10 -2.77
N PHE A 119 52.79 -15.94 -3.43
CA PHE A 119 52.17 -15.86 -4.75
C PHE A 119 52.95 -16.70 -5.78
N MET A 120 52.22 -17.43 -6.61
CA MET A 120 52.80 -17.99 -7.84
C MET A 120 53.11 -16.89 -8.86
N GLU A 121 53.96 -17.20 -9.84
CA GLU A 121 54.36 -16.23 -10.87
C GLU A 121 53.14 -15.68 -11.64
N GLY A 122 52.97 -14.36 -11.62
CA GLY A 122 51.83 -13.66 -12.25
C GLY A 122 50.56 -13.57 -11.40
N GLN A 123 50.51 -14.16 -10.21
CA GLN A 123 49.39 -14.05 -9.28
C GLN A 123 49.46 -12.72 -8.48
N THR A 124 48.31 -12.09 -8.26
CA THR A 124 48.18 -10.83 -7.50
C THR A 124 47.25 -10.92 -6.29
N THR A 125 46.56 -12.05 -6.12
CA THR A 125 45.49 -12.26 -5.14
C THR A 125 45.47 -13.73 -4.71
N HIS A 126 45.39 -13.98 -3.41
CA HIS A 126 45.13 -15.30 -2.83
C HIS A 126 43.64 -15.62 -2.91
N TYR A 127 43.32 -16.86 -3.25
CA TYR A 127 41.98 -17.41 -3.15
C TYR A 127 42.01 -18.57 -2.17
N ILE A 128 41.26 -18.44 -1.08
CA ILE A 128 41.14 -19.42 0.00
C ILE A 128 39.67 -19.85 0.05
N GLN A 129 39.41 -21.14 0.18
CA GLN A 129 38.06 -21.71 0.27
C GLN A 129 37.95 -22.56 1.54
N LEU A 130 36.98 -22.26 2.39
CA LEU A 130 36.64 -23.12 3.52
C LEU A 130 36.00 -24.42 3.00
N ILE A 131 36.36 -25.56 3.60
CA ILE A 131 35.77 -26.87 3.30
C ILE A 131 35.22 -27.58 4.55
N ASN A 132 35.26 -26.88 5.67
CA ASN A 132 34.68 -27.21 6.97
C ASN A 132 34.61 -25.91 7.78
N ASP A 133 33.84 -25.91 8.88
CA ASP A 133 33.77 -24.77 9.79
C ASP A 133 35.10 -24.57 10.53
N ILE A 134 35.55 -23.31 10.62
CA ILE A 134 36.81 -22.92 11.26
C ILE A 134 36.54 -22.49 12.70
N VAL A 135 36.62 -23.46 13.61
CA VAL A 135 36.67 -23.18 15.05
C VAL A 135 38.09 -22.74 15.43
N TYR A 136 38.22 -21.68 16.22
CA TYR A 136 39.51 -21.12 16.66
C TYR A 136 39.42 -20.56 18.10
N THR A 137 40.52 -20.58 18.85
CA THR A 137 40.64 -20.13 20.26
C THR A 137 41.43 -18.82 20.42
N ASP A 138 41.62 -18.34 21.65
CA ASP A 138 42.52 -17.21 21.97
C ASP A 138 43.97 -17.45 21.44
N ASP A 139 44.50 -18.67 21.57
CA ASP A 139 45.83 -19.06 21.04
C ASP A 139 45.86 -19.11 19.50
N ASP A 140 44.70 -19.27 18.86
CA ASP A 140 44.52 -19.25 17.41
C ASP A 140 44.27 -17.85 16.83
N THR A 141 44.21 -16.79 17.65
CA THR A 141 44.02 -15.41 17.15
C THR A 141 45.12 -14.93 16.19
N GLN A 142 44.90 -13.79 15.55
CA GLN A 142 45.80 -13.14 14.59
C GLN A 142 45.93 -13.89 13.25
N PHE A 143 44.85 -13.93 12.48
CA PHE A 143 44.89 -14.26 11.06
C PHE A 143 45.39 -13.03 10.26
N GLU A 144 46.70 -12.90 10.11
CA GLU A 144 47.32 -11.73 9.44
C GLU A 144 47.22 -11.81 7.91
N ILE A 145 46.82 -10.70 7.29
CA ILE A 145 46.61 -10.53 5.85
C ILE A 145 47.62 -9.50 5.32
N ASP A 146 48.66 -9.98 4.64
CA ASP A 146 49.71 -9.17 4.01
C ASP A 146 49.52 -8.98 2.50
N LYS A 147 48.57 -9.70 1.90
CA LYS A 147 48.42 -9.93 0.47
C LYS A 147 46.94 -9.78 0.09
N ASN A 148 46.62 -9.31 -1.11
CA ASN A 148 45.24 -9.24 -1.58
C ASN A 148 44.60 -10.64 -1.47
N THR A 149 43.41 -10.75 -0.90
CA THR A 149 42.86 -12.05 -0.47
C THR A 149 41.35 -12.12 -0.70
N VAL A 150 40.90 -13.19 -1.34
CA VAL A 150 39.50 -13.61 -1.38
C VAL A 150 39.34 -14.84 -0.49
N LEU A 151 38.50 -14.74 0.54
CA LEU A 151 38.10 -15.84 1.41
C LEU A 151 36.66 -16.23 1.09
N GLU A 152 36.51 -17.37 0.41
CA GLU A 152 35.24 -18.00 0.10
C GLU A 152 34.84 -18.94 1.25
N GLY A 153 33.76 -18.59 1.94
CA GLY A 153 33.20 -19.38 3.02
C GLY A 153 32.53 -20.66 2.55
N ASN A 154 32.03 -20.71 1.31
CA ASN A 154 31.32 -21.90 0.80
C ASN A 154 30.17 -22.34 1.75
N HIS A 155 29.53 -21.36 2.41
CA HIS A 155 28.52 -21.52 3.47
C HIS A 155 29.00 -22.15 4.79
N HIS A 156 30.31 -22.30 4.99
CA HIS A 156 30.91 -22.65 6.29
C HIS A 156 31.04 -21.45 7.22
N ALA A 157 31.18 -21.75 8.51
CA ALA A 157 31.30 -20.75 9.56
C ALA A 157 32.75 -20.50 10.01
N ILE A 158 33.01 -19.32 10.57
CA ILE A 158 34.20 -19.00 11.37
C ILE A 158 33.72 -18.71 12.80
N LEU A 159 34.17 -19.53 13.75
CA LEU A 159 33.56 -19.70 15.06
C LEU A 159 34.61 -19.59 16.16
N TYR A 160 34.28 -18.87 17.24
CA TYR A 160 35.21 -18.59 18.32
C TYR A 160 34.92 -19.43 19.57
N ASP A 161 35.84 -20.30 19.94
CA ASP A 161 35.77 -21.13 21.15
C ASP A 161 36.55 -20.46 22.30
N GLY A 162 35.98 -19.36 22.82
CA GLY A 162 36.53 -18.61 23.94
C GLY A 162 35.45 -17.96 24.80
N THR A 163 35.75 -17.75 26.08
CA THR A 163 34.77 -17.32 27.11
C THR A 163 34.82 -15.81 27.43
N ARG A 164 35.54 -15.05 26.59
CA ARG A 164 35.75 -13.60 26.66
C ARG A 164 36.02 -13.09 25.25
N PRO A 165 35.65 -11.85 24.90
CA PRO A 165 35.94 -11.32 23.58
C PRO A 165 37.44 -11.42 23.24
N ALA A 166 37.75 -12.09 22.13
CA ALA A 166 39.12 -12.21 21.64
C ALA A 166 39.72 -10.84 21.32
N SER A 167 41.05 -10.78 21.20
CA SER A 167 41.72 -9.55 20.75
C SER A 167 41.37 -9.23 19.29
N VAL A 168 41.63 -10.14 18.33
CA VAL A 168 41.39 -9.93 16.89
C VAL A 168 41.09 -11.27 16.18
N HIS A 169 40.14 -11.29 15.23
CA HIS A 169 40.03 -12.35 14.21
C HIS A 169 41.14 -12.18 13.17
N PHE A 170 40.83 -11.48 12.07
CA PHE A 170 41.76 -11.13 11.00
C PHE A 170 42.32 -9.74 11.20
N ARG A 171 43.56 -9.53 10.77
CA ARG A 171 44.24 -8.23 10.83
C ARG A 171 44.98 -7.96 9.54
N THR A 172 44.99 -6.72 9.06
CA THR A 172 45.89 -6.31 7.97
C THR A 172 47.32 -6.19 8.50
N GLY A 173 48.30 -6.79 7.83
CA GLY A 173 49.73 -6.55 8.07
C GLY A 173 50.32 -5.48 7.12
N ALA A 174 49.82 -5.42 5.88
CA ALA A 174 50.29 -4.52 4.82
C ALA A 174 49.28 -3.42 4.41
N ASN A 175 49.76 -2.38 3.73
CA ASN A 175 48.97 -1.28 3.16
C ASN A 175 48.58 -1.55 1.70
N ASN A 176 47.52 -0.91 1.21
CA ASN A 176 47.01 -1.02 -0.18
C ASN A 176 46.53 -2.44 -0.53
N LEU A 177 45.71 -3.03 0.34
CA LEU A 177 45.17 -4.38 0.16
C LEU A 177 43.71 -4.34 -0.29
N THR A 178 43.38 -5.14 -1.30
CA THR A 178 42.01 -5.52 -1.63
C THR A 178 41.68 -6.86 -0.99
N ILE A 179 40.65 -6.88 -0.13
CA ILE A 179 40.24 -8.05 0.65
C ILE A 179 38.75 -8.31 0.38
N THR A 180 38.36 -9.56 0.16
CA THR A 180 36.96 -9.95 -0.06
C THR A 180 36.61 -11.19 0.77
N PHE A 181 35.67 -11.07 1.70
CA PHE A 181 35.15 -12.18 2.50
C PHE A 181 33.72 -12.48 2.05
N LYS A 182 33.40 -13.72 1.66
CA LYS A 182 32.11 -14.02 1.03
C LYS A 182 31.50 -15.37 1.41
N ASN A 183 30.18 -15.40 1.59
CA ASN A 183 29.39 -16.58 1.98
C ASN A 183 29.86 -17.24 3.30
N ILE A 184 30.18 -16.44 4.32
CA ILE A 184 30.68 -16.90 5.63
C ILE A 184 29.66 -16.56 6.72
N THR A 185 29.47 -17.50 7.66
CA THR A 185 28.75 -17.27 8.92
C THR A 185 29.73 -16.98 10.06
N TYR A 186 29.46 -15.96 10.87
CA TYR A 186 30.22 -15.64 12.09
C TYR A 186 29.33 -15.78 13.32
N GLY A 187 29.70 -16.70 14.22
CA GLY A 187 28.98 -17.00 15.46
C GLY A 187 27.68 -17.79 15.28
N ASN A 188 27.25 -18.45 16.36
CA ASN A 188 25.98 -19.19 16.47
C ASN A 188 25.62 -19.44 17.96
N GLU A 189 24.56 -20.22 18.24
CA GLU A 189 24.12 -20.51 19.63
C GLU A 189 25.19 -21.21 20.50
N GLN A 190 26.08 -22.01 19.89
CA GLN A 190 27.16 -22.70 20.58
C GLN A 190 28.40 -21.80 20.77
N TYR A 191 28.67 -20.93 19.79
CA TYR A 191 29.79 -20.01 19.75
C TYR A 191 29.28 -18.57 19.58
N PRO A 192 28.69 -17.96 20.62
CA PRO A 192 28.01 -16.67 20.51
C PRO A 192 28.94 -15.45 20.63
N ASP A 193 30.21 -15.64 21.00
CA ASP A 193 31.13 -14.54 21.30
C ASP A 193 32.13 -14.30 20.14
N SER A 194 32.78 -13.14 20.10
CA SER A 194 33.65 -12.68 18.98
C SER A 194 34.84 -11.85 19.48
N SER A 195 35.79 -11.49 18.61
CA SER A 195 36.77 -10.45 18.95
C SER A 195 36.17 -9.05 18.96
N TYR A 196 36.67 -8.18 19.86
CA TYR A 196 36.23 -6.78 19.97
C TYR A 196 36.52 -5.96 18.69
N TYR A 197 37.50 -6.36 17.88
CA TYR A 197 37.80 -5.71 16.59
C TYR A 197 37.23 -6.47 15.37
N GLY A 198 36.24 -7.34 15.61
CA GLY A 198 35.33 -7.82 14.58
C GLY A 198 35.88 -8.82 13.59
N ILE A 199 35.32 -8.78 12.38
CA ILE A 199 35.66 -9.63 11.24
C ILE A 199 37.08 -9.30 10.74
N LEU A 200 37.40 -8.01 10.62
CA LEU A 200 38.71 -7.52 10.17
C LEU A 200 39.11 -6.26 10.93
N GLN A 201 40.30 -6.30 11.54
CA GLN A 201 40.98 -5.13 12.09
C GLN A 201 41.94 -4.54 11.04
N ALA A 202 41.50 -3.52 10.32
CA ALA A 202 42.30 -2.80 9.33
C ALA A 202 43.21 -1.74 10.00
N THR A 203 44.32 -2.18 10.60
CA THR A 203 45.34 -1.28 11.20
C THR A 203 46.18 -0.53 10.17
N ASN A 204 46.02 -0.83 8.89
CA ASN A 204 46.83 -0.31 7.79
C ASN A 204 46.04 0.72 6.96
N SER A 205 46.68 1.27 5.92
CA SER A 205 46.12 2.34 5.08
C SER A 205 45.77 1.86 3.67
N ASN A 206 44.80 2.54 3.04
CA ASN A 206 44.26 2.22 1.71
C ASN A 206 43.74 0.77 1.61
N ILE A 207 43.07 0.29 2.66
CA ILE A 207 42.45 -1.05 2.68
C ILE A 207 41.06 -0.95 2.03
N ASP A 208 40.84 -1.75 0.99
CA ASP A 208 39.55 -1.90 0.31
C ASP A 208 38.96 -3.25 0.70
N PHE A 209 38.01 -3.24 1.64
CA PHE A 209 37.43 -4.46 2.21
C PHE A 209 36.00 -4.65 1.71
N THR A 210 35.76 -5.75 1.00
CA THR A 210 34.43 -6.16 0.53
C THR A 210 33.91 -7.33 1.36
N VAL A 211 32.62 -7.28 1.72
CA VAL A 211 31.85 -8.40 2.27
C VAL A 211 30.69 -8.75 1.34
N GLU A 212 30.43 -10.05 1.17
CA GLU A 212 29.34 -10.57 0.31
C GLU A 212 28.60 -11.70 1.04
N ASN A 213 27.28 -11.64 1.12
CA ASN A 213 26.43 -12.69 1.73
C ASN A 213 26.91 -13.13 3.14
N ILE A 214 27.22 -12.17 4.01
CA ILE A 214 27.70 -12.43 5.36
C ILE A 214 26.54 -12.49 6.36
N GLN A 215 26.51 -13.55 7.17
CA GLN A 215 25.70 -13.60 8.39
C GLN A 215 26.61 -13.52 9.61
N TYR A 216 26.32 -12.58 10.52
CA TYR A 216 27.10 -12.34 11.74
C TYR A 216 26.11 -12.25 12.91
N THR A 217 26.19 -13.19 13.86
CA THR A 217 25.26 -13.30 14.99
C THR A 217 26.05 -13.45 16.29
N ILE A 218 26.35 -12.32 16.93
CA ILE A 218 27.25 -12.24 18.09
C ILE A 218 26.52 -11.62 19.29
N ARG A 219 26.84 -12.13 20.49
CA ARG A 219 26.45 -11.55 21.77
C ARG A 219 27.56 -10.63 22.29
N ASP A 220 28.68 -11.20 22.74
CA ASP A 220 29.78 -10.46 23.34
C ASP A 220 30.98 -10.31 22.38
N GLY A 221 31.52 -9.09 22.30
CA GLY A 221 32.48 -8.69 21.26
C GLY A 221 31.84 -8.13 19.98
N GLY A 222 30.56 -7.72 20.03
CA GLY A 222 29.81 -7.25 18.86
C GLY A 222 30.24 -5.89 18.32
N GLN A 223 31.30 -5.85 17.51
CA GLN A 223 31.73 -4.73 16.66
C GLN A 223 32.27 -5.33 15.34
N PRO A 224 31.47 -5.44 14.25
CA PRO A 224 31.87 -6.19 13.05
C PRO A 224 33.08 -5.61 12.29
N PHE A 225 33.25 -4.28 12.27
CA PHE A 225 34.26 -3.60 11.45
C PHE A 225 35.09 -2.58 12.24
N TYR A 226 36.42 -2.69 12.14
CA TYR A 226 37.38 -1.73 12.70
C TYR A 226 38.47 -1.36 11.70
N ALA A 227 38.74 -0.06 11.57
CA ALA A 227 39.82 0.51 10.79
C ALA A 227 40.49 1.70 11.50
N ASN A 228 41.75 1.96 11.14
CA ASN A 228 42.41 3.21 11.53
C ASN A 228 41.75 4.42 10.82
N LYS A 229 41.28 5.38 11.62
CA LYS A 229 40.66 6.65 11.18
C LYS A 229 41.67 7.53 10.43
N GLY A 230 41.27 8.19 9.35
CA GLY A 230 42.15 9.01 8.50
C GLY A 230 43.08 8.22 7.58
N ALA A 231 42.84 6.91 7.40
CA ALA A 231 43.75 6.01 6.68
C ALA A 231 43.33 5.70 5.23
N GLY A 232 42.23 6.28 4.73
CA GLY A 232 41.73 6.04 3.37
C GLY A 232 41.11 4.64 3.18
N ASN A 233 40.63 4.02 4.26
CA ASN A 233 40.07 2.67 4.25
C ASN A 233 38.58 2.67 3.88
N LYS A 234 38.18 1.67 3.09
CA LYS A 234 36.83 1.50 2.53
C LYS A 234 36.22 0.17 2.93
N LEU A 235 34.90 0.19 3.17
CA LEU A 235 34.08 -0.99 3.39
C LEU A 235 32.99 -1.06 2.32
N THR A 236 32.84 -2.20 1.64
CA THR A 236 31.85 -2.44 0.60
C THR A 236 31.02 -3.67 0.95
N LEU A 237 29.69 -3.53 0.98
CA LEU A 237 28.74 -4.60 1.32
C LEU A 237 27.93 -4.97 0.08
N THR A 238 27.94 -6.25 -0.27
CA THR A 238 27.36 -6.80 -1.51
C THR A 238 26.47 -8.00 -1.21
N GLY A 239 25.51 -8.31 -2.09
CA GLY A 239 24.56 -9.41 -1.86
C GLY A 239 23.66 -9.17 -0.64
N THR A 240 23.31 -10.22 0.09
CA THR A 240 22.38 -10.15 1.24
C THR A 240 23.12 -10.38 2.56
N ASN A 241 23.28 -9.32 3.36
CA ASN A 241 24.03 -9.35 4.63
C ASN A 241 23.12 -9.16 5.85
N ARG A 242 23.43 -9.86 6.95
CA ARG A 242 22.72 -9.77 8.22
C ARG A 242 23.70 -9.71 9.39
N PHE A 243 23.78 -8.55 10.04
CA PHE A 243 24.59 -8.33 11.22
C PHE A 243 23.69 -8.18 12.44
N TYR A 244 23.90 -9.02 13.45
CA TYR A 244 23.20 -9.00 14.72
C TYR A 244 24.23 -8.98 15.85
N SER A 245 24.14 -7.96 16.70
CA SER A 245 25.00 -7.76 17.87
C SER A 245 24.15 -7.31 19.06
N GLU A 246 23.97 -8.16 20.08
CA GLU A 246 23.24 -7.82 21.32
C GLU A 246 24.05 -8.27 22.53
N GLY A 247 24.57 -7.36 23.37
CA GLY A 247 25.35 -7.82 24.52
C GLY A 247 26.04 -6.79 25.41
N ALA A 248 26.62 -7.32 26.49
CA ALA A 248 27.31 -6.55 27.50
C ALA A 248 28.65 -5.99 27.02
N THR A 249 29.25 -6.57 25.97
CA THR A 249 30.50 -6.09 25.37
C THR A 249 30.42 -6.03 23.84
N GLY A 250 30.98 -4.97 23.24
CA GLY A 250 31.00 -4.76 21.80
C GLY A 250 31.30 -3.30 21.50
N GLY A 251 30.91 -2.81 20.33
CA GLY A 251 31.20 -1.44 19.92
C GLY A 251 30.28 -0.95 18.82
N GLU A 252 30.78 0.01 18.06
CA GLU A 252 30.22 0.50 16.81
C GLU A 252 29.91 -0.63 15.82
N PHE A 253 29.00 -0.39 14.87
CA PHE A 253 28.89 -1.26 13.69
C PHE A 253 30.14 -1.08 12.79
N ASN A 254 30.51 0.17 12.54
CA ASN A 254 31.72 0.56 11.83
C ASN A 254 32.50 1.60 12.64
N GLU A 255 33.73 1.25 13.01
CA GLU A 255 34.73 2.23 13.44
C GLU A 255 35.78 2.43 12.34
N GLY A 256 35.93 3.66 11.86
CA GLY A 256 37.09 4.13 11.11
C GLY A 256 37.15 3.86 9.60
N PHE A 257 36.30 3.00 9.02
CA PHE A 257 36.16 2.97 7.56
C PHE A 257 35.41 4.25 7.13
N GLU A 258 36.06 5.08 6.31
CA GLU A 258 35.57 6.44 6.00
C GLU A 258 34.54 6.44 4.89
N ASP A 259 34.69 5.54 3.91
CA ASP A 259 33.68 5.24 2.91
C ASP A 259 33.03 3.89 3.23
N VAL A 260 31.70 3.87 3.38
CA VAL A 260 30.90 2.65 3.49
C VAL A 260 29.93 2.59 2.30
N TYR A 261 30.08 1.58 1.45
CA TYR A 261 29.25 1.35 0.26
C TYR A 261 28.31 0.17 0.52
N PHE A 262 27.01 0.37 0.44
CA PHE A 262 26.00 -0.68 0.29
C PHE A 262 25.72 -0.77 -1.21
N ALA A 263 26.30 -1.78 -1.86
CA ALA A 263 26.43 -1.85 -3.32
C ALA A 263 25.09 -2.08 -4.02
N ALA A 264 25.02 -1.79 -5.34
CA ALA A 264 23.77 -1.78 -6.08
C ALA A 264 22.99 -3.12 -5.98
N ASN A 265 21.71 -3.04 -5.62
CA ASN A 265 20.80 -4.16 -5.35
C ASN A 265 21.22 -5.06 -4.17
N SER A 266 22.15 -4.63 -3.30
CA SER A 266 22.42 -5.32 -2.03
C SER A 266 21.28 -5.12 -1.02
N GLN A 267 21.15 -6.05 -0.08
CA GLN A 267 20.26 -5.95 1.07
C GLN A 267 21.09 -6.12 2.33
N THR A 268 21.03 -5.16 3.26
CA THR A 268 21.80 -5.24 4.51
C THR A 268 20.96 -4.88 5.72
N SER A 269 20.79 -5.85 6.61
CA SER A 269 20.15 -5.67 7.92
C SER A 269 21.21 -5.59 9.03
N ILE A 270 21.08 -4.59 9.91
CA ILE A 270 22.00 -4.33 11.01
C ILE A 270 21.19 -4.15 12.29
N HIS A 271 21.30 -5.08 13.23
CA HIS A 271 20.84 -4.92 14.61
C HIS A 271 22.06 -4.78 15.53
N ASN A 272 22.12 -3.71 16.32
CA ASN A 272 23.29 -3.41 17.13
C ASN A 272 22.90 -2.76 18.48
N ASP A 273 22.73 -3.60 19.50
CA ASP A 273 22.51 -3.24 20.90
C ASP A 273 23.66 -3.75 21.79
N THR A 274 24.81 -3.08 21.72
CA THR A 274 25.96 -3.38 22.58
C THR A 274 26.27 -2.21 23.52
N SER A 275 26.63 -2.52 24.77
CA SER A 275 26.78 -1.53 25.87
C SER A 275 27.95 -0.54 25.68
N THR A 276 28.89 -0.89 24.82
CA THR A 276 30.18 -0.24 24.64
C THR A 276 30.28 0.38 23.23
N GLY A 277 31.19 1.32 23.03
CA GLY A 277 31.03 2.32 21.97
C GLY A 277 29.98 3.39 22.32
N SER A 278 29.62 4.25 21.36
CA SER A 278 28.59 5.28 21.53
C SER A 278 27.82 5.63 20.25
N ALA A 279 28.32 5.24 19.08
CA ALA A 279 27.73 5.49 17.77
C ALA A 279 27.58 4.19 16.97
N ILE A 280 26.76 4.19 15.91
CA ILE A 280 26.80 3.12 14.91
C ILE A 280 27.97 3.30 13.96
N PHE A 281 28.21 4.55 13.53
CA PHE A 281 29.32 4.96 12.68
C PHE A 281 30.27 5.88 13.47
N TRP A 282 31.55 5.50 13.58
CA TRP A 282 32.57 6.35 14.20
C TRP A 282 33.80 6.52 13.30
N THR A 283 33.82 7.63 12.57
CA THR A 283 35.05 8.25 12.04
C THR A 283 35.00 9.77 12.28
N ASN A 284 35.89 10.54 11.65
CA ASN A 284 35.88 12.01 11.69
C ASN A 284 35.04 12.64 10.57
N ASP A 285 35.03 12.01 9.40
CA ASP A 285 34.21 12.38 8.24
C ASP A 285 33.70 11.08 7.61
N GLN A 286 32.45 10.70 7.91
CA GLN A 286 31.83 9.48 7.43
C GLN A 286 31.08 9.77 6.14
N ARG A 287 31.36 8.98 5.09
CA ARG A 287 30.54 8.94 3.88
C ARG A 287 29.87 7.57 3.77
N ILE A 288 28.56 7.57 3.60
CA ILE A 288 27.75 6.38 3.36
C ILE A 288 27.16 6.48 1.97
N PHE A 289 27.31 5.43 1.17
CA PHE A 289 26.76 5.32 -0.18
C PHE A 289 25.79 4.14 -0.21
N VAL A 290 24.51 4.40 -0.42
CA VAL A 290 23.49 3.39 -0.70
C VAL A 290 23.24 3.44 -2.20
N GLU A 291 23.73 2.45 -2.94
CA GLU A 291 23.73 2.45 -4.41
C GLU A 291 22.35 2.09 -5.02
N GLU A 292 22.27 2.00 -6.36
CA GLU A 292 20.97 1.85 -7.06
C GLU A 292 20.23 0.58 -6.59
N ASN A 293 18.99 0.76 -6.14
CA ASN A 293 18.12 -0.24 -5.51
C ASN A 293 18.70 -0.96 -4.27
N ALA A 294 19.75 -0.45 -3.63
CA ALA A 294 20.27 -1.05 -2.39
C ALA A 294 19.33 -0.77 -1.19
N GLU A 295 19.14 -1.75 -0.32
CA GLU A 295 18.25 -1.67 0.85
C GLU A 295 19.06 -1.83 2.15
N VAL A 296 18.94 -0.85 3.05
CA VAL A 296 19.71 -0.81 4.30
C VAL A 296 18.78 -0.50 5.47
N ASP A 297 18.65 -1.45 6.40
CA ASP A 297 17.81 -1.33 7.59
C ASP A 297 18.64 -1.49 8.86
N ILE A 298 18.79 -0.39 9.61
CA ILE A 298 19.60 -0.31 10.84
C ILE A 298 18.68 -0.14 12.06
N THR A 299 18.77 -1.05 13.02
CA THR A 299 18.12 -0.96 14.33
C THR A 299 19.19 -0.90 15.42
N PHE A 300 19.18 0.14 16.25
CA PHE A 300 20.24 0.34 17.24
C PHE A 300 19.79 1.09 18.49
N SER A 301 20.43 0.79 19.62
CA SER A 301 20.10 1.36 20.93
C SER A 301 21.07 2.47 21.40
N LYS A 302 22.20 2.62 20.68
CA LYS A 302 23.24 3.62 20.99
C LYS A 302 22.71 5.03 20.79
N ARG A 303 23.36 6.01 21.45
CA ARG A 303 22.90 7.40 21.40
C ARG A 303 23.08 8.05 20.01
N TYR A 304 24.17 7.76 19.29
CA TYR A 304 24.51 8.47 18.05
C TYR A 304 24.35 7.55 16.83
N LEU A 305 23.77 8.06 15.72
CA LEU A 305 23.94 7.39 14.42
C LEU A 305 25.39 7.57 13.95
N SER A 306 25.89 8.81 13.92
CA SER A 306 27.32 9.12 13.70
C SER A 306 27.96 9.96 14.82
N TYR A 307 29.20 9.61 15.17
CA TYR A 307 30.00 10.31 16.19
C TYR A 307 30.53 11.69 15.75
N ASN A 308 30.63 11.92 14.44
CA ASN A 308 31.12 13.17 13.83
C ASN A 308 30.43 13.40 12.47
N LYS A 309 30.99 14.27 11.59
CA LYS A 309 30.42 14.60 10.27
C LYS A 309 29.95 13.36 9.53
N LEU A 310 28.75 13.45 8.95
CA LEU A 310 28.15 12.40 8.13
C LEU A 310 27.66 12.99 6.80
N GLU A 311 27.96 12.28 5.72
CA GLU A 311 27.41 12.49 4.39
C GLU A 311 26.72 11.19 3.95
N LEU A 312 25.39 11.20 3.88
CA LEU A 312 24.58 10.09 3.40
C LEU A 312 24.23 10.34 1.93
N ASN A 313 24.60 9.43 1.05
CA ASN A 313 24.28 9.45 -0.37
C ASN A 313 23.38 8.26 -0.71
N VAL A 314 22.09 8.49 -0.95
CA VAL A 314 21.14 7.46 -1.37
C VAL A 314 20.84 7.61 -2.85
N ALA A 315 21.32 6.66 -3.64
CA ALA A 315 21.15 6.61 -5.08
C ALA A 315 19.74 6.16 -5.48
N ARG A 316 19.52 6.04 -6.80
CA ARG A 316 18.21 5.81 -7.40
C ARG A 316 17.54 4.55 -6.86
N GLY A 317 16.28 4.65 -6.42
CA GLY A 317 15.54 3.52 -5.83
C GLY A 317 16.11 2.96 -4.51
N GLY A 318 17.23 3.49 -4.00
CA GLY A 318 17.88 3.03 -2.77
C GLY A 318 17.08 3.42 -1.52
N LYS A 319 17.22 2.62 -0.46
CA LYS A 319 16.47 2.77 0.80
C LYS A 319 17.42 2.78 1.99
N PHE A 320 17.30 3.80 2.83
CA PHE A 320 18.04 3.91 4.09
C PHE A 320 17.09 4.12 5.27
N THR A 321 16.87 3.05 6.05
CA THR A 321 16.10 3.06 7.28
C THR A 321 17.04 3.03 8.49
N VAL A 322 16.82 3.91 9.46
CA VAL A 322 17.43 3.82 10.78
C VAL A 322 16.37 3.91 11.87
N ASN A 323 16.45 3.05 12.88
CA ASN A 323 15.53 2.97 14.00
C ASN A 323 16.29 2.99 15.34
N GLY A 324 16.18 4.10 16.07
CA GLY A 324 16.75 4.28 17.41
C GLY A 324 15.85 3.70 18.50
N ILE A 325 16.20 2.51 18.99
CA ILE A 325 15.47 1.76 20.02
C ILE A 325 15.96 2.09 21.44
N THR A 326 15.33 1.55 22.49
CA THR A 326 15.82 1.71 23.86
C THR A 326 15.60 0.49 24.73
N THR A 327 16.69 -0.14 25.14
CA THR A 327 16.71 -1.47 25.77
C THR A 327 17.16 -1.42 27.24
N SER A 328 17.37 -2.59 27.84
CA SER A 328 18.01 -2.74 29.15
C SER A 328 19.51 -2.47 29.11
N ILE A 329 20.15 -2.66 27.95
CA ILE A 329 21.59 -2.47 27.73
C ILE A 329 21.90 -0.97 27.55
N ASN A 330 21.16 -0.29 26.67
CA ASN A 330 21.30 1.16 26.45
C ASN A 330 19.99 1.91 26.71
N SER A 331 20.00 2.76 27.75
CA SER A 331 18.86 3.56 28.22
C SER A 331 18.82 4.99 27.63
N ALA A 332 19.28 5.16 26.38
CA ALA A 332 19.15 6.43 25.66
C ALA A 332 17.67 6.86 25.57
N THR A 333 17.38 8.17 25.60
CA THR A 333 15.98 8.66 25.59
C THR A 333 15.58 9.41 24.32
N TYR A 334 16.50 9.51 23.37
CA TYR A 334 16.40 10.15 22.06
C TYR A 334 17.52 9.61 21.16
N MET A 335 17.30 9.60 19.85
CA MET A 335 18.33 9.31 18.86
C MET A 335 19.02 10.62 18.45
N THR A 336 20.33 10.71 18.64
CA THR A 336 21.13 11.83 18.14
C THR A 336 21.64 11.48 16.73
N LEU A 337 21.23 12.21 15.69
CA LEU A 337 21.63 11.90 14.30
C LEU A 337 23.16 12.06 14.12
N VAL A 338 23.68 13.23 14.45
CA VAL A 338 25.11 13.56 14.37
C VAL A 338 25.52 14.31 15.62
N ARG A 339 26.54 13.79 16.31
CA ARG A 339 27.06 14.37 17.56
C ARG A 339 27.85 15.68 17.34
N ALA A 340 28.61 15.77 16.26
CA ALA A 340 29.52 16.87 15.94
C ALA A 340 29.79 16.92 14.43
N GLY A 341 30.27 18.06 13.92
CA GLY A 341 30.37 18.26 12.47
C GLY A 341 29.02 18.48 11.81
N ASP A 342 29.00 18.40 10.49
CA ASP A 342 27.81 18.63 9.65
C ASP A 342 27.09 17.32 9.33
N PHE A 343 25.80 17.38 9.01
CA PHE A 343 25.06 16.25 8.44
C PHE A 343 24.46 16.65 7.10
N THR A 344 24.94 16.03 6.02
CA THR A 344 24.39 16.18 4.68
C THR A 344 23.70 14.88 4.27
N MET A 345 22.52 14.99 3.66
CA MET A 345 21.80 13.85 3.08
C MET A 345 21.41 14.17 1.63
N ASN A 346 21.93 13.39 0.70
CA ASN A 346 21.66 13.49 -0.73
C ASN A 346 20.74 12.32 -1.14
N PHE A 347 19.52 12.62 -1.58
CA PHE A 347 18.51 11.64 -1.97
C PHE A 347 18.18 11.77 -3.45
N ALA A 348 18.52 10.74 -4.23
CA ALA A 348 18.29 10.70 -5.68
C ALA A 348 16.88 10.20 -6.06
N GLN A 349 16.63 10.08 -7.37
CA GLN A 349 15.32 9.75 -7.92
C GLN A 349 14.75 8.46 -7.30
N ASP A 350 13.49 8.51 -6.86
CA ASP A 350 12.74 7.35 -6.33
C ASP A 350 13.40 6.69 -5.09
N SER A 351 14.35 7.37 -4.43
CA SER A 351 14.96 6.90 -3.18
C SER A 351 14.07 7.14 -1.95
N ILE A 352 14.39 6.45 -0.84
CA ILE A 352 13.67 6.52 0.44
C ILE A 352 14.66 6.76 1.59
N GLY A 353 14.33 7.72 2.46
CA GLY A 353 14.98 7.89 3.76
C GLY A 353 13.98 7.76 4.91
N ARG A 354 14.31 6.98 5.95
CA ARG A 354 13.46 6.83 7.14
C ARG A 354 14.29 6.86 8.43
N PHE A 355 13.94 7.76 9.33
CA PHE A 355 14.66 8.02 10.58
C PHE A 355 13.69 7.93 11.76
N THR A 356 13.57 6.74 12.36
CA THR A 356 12.61 6.48 13.44
C THR A 356 13.25 6.40 14.82
N THR A 357 12.49 6.66 15.87
CA THR A 357 12.90 6.35 17.25
C THR A 357 11.72 5.90 18.12
N GLU A 358 11.95 4.92 18.99
CA GLU A 358 10.90 4.35 19.85
C GLU A 358 10.40 5.33 20.93
N LYS A 359 11.26 6.24 21.41
CA LYS A 359 11.03 6.98 22.66
C LYS A 359 10.84 8.49 22.52
N GLY A 360 10.07 8.99 23.47
CA GLY A 360 9.35 10.26 23.38
C GLY A 360 10.13 11.58 23.49
N ARG A 361 11.38 11.66 23.02
CA ARG A 361 12.11 12.94 22.87
C ARG A 361 12.61 13.20 21.45
N GLY A 362 12.31 12.30 20.51
CA GLY A 362 12.61 12.51 19.09
C GLY A 362 14.10 12.52 18.77
N LEU A 363 14.47 13.40 17.85
CA LEU A 363 15.80 13.50 17.25
C LEU A 363 16.59 14.70 17.79
N ASP A 364 17.88 14.48 18.01
CA ASP A 364 18.83 15.44 18.57
C ASP A 364 20.08 15.59 17.69
N GLY A 365 20.90 16.62 17.97
CA GLY A 365 22.26 16.74 17.45
C GLY A 365 22.51 17.99 16.61
N ARG A 366 22.53 17.83 15.29
CA ARG A 366 22.87 18.88 14.32
C ARG A 366 21.80 18.94 13.24
N ASN A 367 21.45 20.16 12.84
CA ASN A 367 20.53 20.45 11.74
C ASN A 367 21.00 19.73 10.46
N PRO A 368 20.24 18.76 9.93
CA PRO A 368 20.62 18.11 8.69
C PRO A 368 20.28 19.00 7.49
N ILE A 369 21.19 19.00 6.51
CA ILE A 369 20.99 19.60 5.20
C ILE A 369 20.59 18.48 4.24
N VAL A 370 19.41 18.61 3.64
CA VAL A 370 18.77 17.57 2.82
C VAL A 370 18.66 18.06 1.38
N TYR A 371 19.33 17.37 0.45
CA TYR A 371 19.21 17.62 -0.98
C TYR A 371 18.29 16.57 -1.60
N ALA A 372 17.06 16.97 -1.91
CA ALA A 372 16.05 16.15 -2.56
C ALA A 372 16.13 16.33 -4.08
N ASN A 373 16.54 15.27 -4.79
CA ASN A 373 16.54 15.16 -6.24
C ASN A 373 15.55 14.07 -6.66
N SER A 374 14.26 14.42 -6.68
CA SER A 374 13.13 13.50 -6.96
C SER A 374 13.00 12.25 -6.07
N PRO A 375 13.25 12.25 -4.74
CA PRO A 375 13.00 11.06 -3.90
C PRO A 375 11.52 10.65 -3.89
N TYR A 376 11.19 9.44 -3.42
CA TYR A 376 9.80 9.14 -3.08
C TYR A 376 9.38 9.87 -1.81
N TYR A 377 10.09 9.63 -0.71
CA TYR A 377 9.88 10.34 0.55
C TYR A 377 11.09 10.30 1.48
N ILE A 378 11.12 11.24 2.42
CA ILE A 378 12.06 11.33 3.54
C ILE A 378 11.24 11.54 4.80
N LEU A 379 11.25 10.56 5.69
CA LEU A 379 10.41 10.50 6.89
C LEU A 379 11.26 10.54 8.16
N PHE A 380 10.95 11.46 9.06
CA PHE A 380 11.40 11.47 10.45
C PHE A 380 10.20 11.13 11.33
N ASP A 381 10.29 10.13 12.21
CA ASP A 381 9.12 9.58 12.90
C ASP A 381 9.42 9.12 14.34
N ALA A 382 8.59 9.49 15.31
CA ALA A 382 8.80 9.12 16.71
C ALA A 382 7.60 8.34 17.25
N GLY A 383 7.88 7.21 17.87
CA GLY A 383 6.89 6.24 18.34
C GLY A 383 6.13 6.69 19.58
N GLN A 384 6.46 6.11 20.74
CA GLN A 384 5.57 6.20 21.90
C GLN A 384 5.78 7.46 22.73
N ASN A 385 4.71 8.27 22.80
CA ASN A 385 4.57 9.50 23.59
C ASN A 385 5.64 10.61 23.35
N PRO A 386 6.00 10.97 22.10
CA PRO A 386 6.95 12.04 21.85
C PRO A 386 6.48 13.46 22.17
N THR A 387 7.44 14.20 22.72
CA THR A 387 7.36 15.65 22.95
C THR A 387 7.41 16.42 21.62
N SER A 388 8.17 15.89 20.65
CA SER A 388 8.27 16.30 19.24
C SER A 388 9.23 15.32 18.53
N ILE A 389 9.15 15.19 17.20
CA ILE A 389 10.18 14.51 16.40
C ILE A 389 11.47 15.32 16.25
N ILE A 390 11.39 16.64 16.05
CA ILE A 390 12.54 17.52 15.75
C ILE A 390 12.80 18.50 16.90
N ASN A 391 12.77 17.99 18.13
CA ASN A 391 12.82 18.78 19.36
C ASN A 391 14.07 19.69 19.48
N SER A 392 15.23 19.29 18.96
CA SER A 392 16.49 20.04 19.04
C SER A 392 17.28 20.12 17.74
N ILE A 393 16.63 19.86 16.59
CA ILE A 393 17.19 20.03 15.24
C ILE A 393 16.20 20.76 14.35
N ASN A 394 16.69 21.57 13.41
CA ASN A 394 15.88 22.08 12.30
C ASN A 394 16.39 21.45 10.98
N PRO A 395 15.71 20.45 10.39
CA PRO A 395 16.05 19.98 9.05
C PRO A 395 15.85 21.07 8.00
N THR A 396 16.80 21.20 7.08
CA THR A 396 16.69 22.09 5.90
C THR A 396 16.56 21.27 4.63
N PHE A 397 15.42 21.37 3.95
CA PHE A 397 15.14 20.69 2.69
C PHE A 397 15.41 21.61 1.50
N HIS A 398 16.30 21.19 0.61
CA HIS A 398 16.57 21.81 -0.68
C HIS A 398 16.01 20.89 -1.78
N ARG A 399 14.98 21.34 -2.51
CA ARG A 399 14.56 20.66 -3.73
C ARG A 399 15.48 21.08 -4.87
N ILE A 400 16.16 20.11 -5.50
CA ILE A 400 17.17 20.36 -6.55
C ILE A 400 16.84 19.68 -7.89
N ASP A 401 15.77 18.89 -7.96
CA ASP A 401 15.19 18.44 -9.23
C ASP A 401 14.31 19.52 -9.88
N ASP A 402 14.00 19.30 -11.16
CA ASP A 402 12.99 20.02 -11.95
C ASP A 402 12.16 18.97 -12.72
N ASP A 403 11.63 17.99 -12.00
CA ASP A 403 10.97 16.81 -12.59
C ASP A 403 9.49 17.00 -12.95
N GLY A 404 8.96 18.22 -12.73
CA GLY A 404 7.58 18.60 -13.01
C GLY A 404 6.55 18.07 -12.02
N LYS A 405 6.95 17.39 -10.93
CA LYS A 405 6.03 16.83 -9.93
C LYS A 405 5.88 17.76 -8.72
N ASP A 406 4.77 17.64 -8.02
CA ASP A 406 4.57 18.35 -6.75
C ASP A 406 5.12 17.54 -5.56
N TYR A 407 5.56 18.27 -4.54
CA TYR A 407 6.14 17.73 -3.31
C TYR A 407 5.57 18.46 -2.08
N SER A 408 5.20 17.74 -1.04
CA SER A 408 4.65 18.29 0.20
C SER A 408 5.65 18.16 1.35
N ILE A 409 5.43 19.00 2.37
CA ILE A 409 5.93 18.78 3.73
C ILE A 409 4.72 18.65 4.64
N GLU A 410 4.61 17.52 5.32
CA GLU A 410 3.48 17.11 6.15
C GLU A 410 3.96 16.60 7.50
N TYR A 411 3.08 16.64 8.51
CA TYR A 411 3.40 16.22 9.88
C TYR A 411 2.17 15.66 10.60
N LEU A 412 2.41 14.83 11.61
CA LEU A 412 1.36 14.29 12.49
C LEU A 412 1.44 14.94 13.87
N LEU A 413 0.32 15.46 14.40
CA LEU A 413 0.27 15.98 15.78
C LEU A 413 0.30 14.87 16.85
N ASN A 414 -0.27 13.71 16.54
CA ASN A 414 -0.28 12.52 17.38
C ASN A 414 -0.37 11.27 16.49
N GLN A 415 0.53 10.30 16.66
CA GLN A 415 0.43 9.01 15.95
C GLN A 415 -0.86 8.25 16.32
N ALA A 416 -1.34 8.37 17.57
CA ALA A 416 -2.50 7.60 18.04
C ALA A 416 -3.86 8.11 17.51
N ASP A 417 -3.96 9.41 17.19
CA ASP A 417 -5.16 10.03 16.61
C ASP A 417 -5.02 10.33 15.10
N ALA A 418 -3.85 10.05 14.50
CA ALA A 418 -3.51 10.28 13.09
C ALA A 418 -3.87 11.68 12.55
N VAL A 419 -3.75 12.73 13.37
CA VAL A 419 -4.06 14.11 12.96
C VAL A 419 -2.93 14.68 12.10
N GLN A 420 -3.02 14.39 10.80
CA GLN A 420 -2.16 14.85 9.72
C GLN A 420 -2.41 16.33 9.40
N LYS A 421 -1.34 17.08 9.12
CA LYS A 421 -1.34 18.47 8.70
C LYS A 421 -0.29 18.72 7.63
N THR A 422 -0.61 19.59 6.67
CA THR A 422 0.32 20.04 5.63
C THR A 422 0.99 21.35 6.06
N LEU A 423 2.32 21.34 6.19
CA LEU A 423 3.12 22.55 6.41
C LEU A 423 3.39 23.30 5.10
N THR A 424 3.55 22.58 3.99
CA THR A 424 3.70 23.16 2.65
C THR A 424 3.17 22.17 1.62
N ASN A 425 2.20 22.58 0.80
CA ASN A 425 1.53 21.69 -0.16
C ASN A 425 2.26 21.55 -1.52
N ASN A 426 3.19 22.47 -1.80
CA ASN A 426 4.06 22.42 -2.97
C ASN A 426 5.42 23.06 -2.66
N VAL A 427 6.48 22.25 -2.63
CA VAL A 427 7.88 22.68 -2.59
C VAL A 427 8.38 22.77 -4.03
N THR A 428 8.59 23.99 -4.51
CA THR A 428 8.94 24.28 -5.90
C THR A 428 10.42 23.98 -6.22
N SER A 429 10.76 23.77 -7.49
CA SER A 429 12.16 23.52 -7.91
C SER A 429 13.11 24.64 -7.46
N GLY A 430 14.27 24.28 -6.90
CA GLY A 430 15.25 25.21 -6.34
C GLY A 430 14.85 25.82 -4.97
N GLN A 431 13.67 25.51 -4.43
CA GLN A 431 13.23 26.02 -3.14
C GLN A 431 14.03 25.40 -1.98
N SER A 432 14.23 26.19 -0.93
CA SER A 432 14.92 25.79 0.30
C SER A 432 14.04 26.12 1.50
N LEU A 433 13.80 25.14 2.38
CA LEU A 433 12.91 25.24 3.54
C LEU A 433 13.58 24.68 4.79
N GLU A 434 13.93 25.54 5.75
CA GLU A 434 14.23 25.12 7.12
C GLU A 434 12.91 24.90 7.87
N VAL A 435 12.76 23.75 8.52
CA VAL A 435 11.59 23.39 9.33
C VAL A 435 12.00 23.33 10.79
N SER A 436 11.36 24.10 11.66
CA SER A 436 11.59 24.08 13.11
C SER A 436 10.50 23.33 13.85
N ASN A 437 10.79 22.93 15.10
CA ASN A 437 9.81 22.33 16.01
C ASN A 437 8.50 23.14 16.15
N SER A 438 8.59 24.48 16.08
CA SER A 438 7.43 25.37 16.16
C SER A 438 6.52 25.31 14.93
N ASP A 439 7.07 25.05 13.75
CA ASP A 439 6.31 25.07 12.48
C ASP A 439 5.40 23.84 12.34
N ILE A 440 5.80 22.73 12.97
CA ILE A 440 5.01 21.50 13.07
C ILE A 440 4.19 21.39 14.37
N GLU A 441 4.01 22.48 15.11
CA GLU A 441 3.26 22.53 16.38
C GLU A 441 3.74 21.53 17.47
N ASN A 442 5.01 21.09 17.43
CA ASN A 442 5.58 19.97 18.21
C ASN A 442 5.11 18.56 17.77
N GLY A 443 4.80 18.38 16.49
CA GLY A 443 4.39 17.12 15.89
C GLY A 443 5.35 15.95 16.13
N GLN A 444 4.80 14.75 16.05
CA GLN A 444 5.45 13.46 16.35
C GLN A 444 6.10 12.81 15.12
N SER A 445 5.84 13.35 13.93
CA SER A 445 6.32 12.85 12.66
C SER A 445 6.45 14.01 11.67
N LEU A 446 7.41 13.94 10.75
CA LEU A 446 7.68 14.92 9.71
C LEU A 446 8.07 14.21 8.42
N LEU A 447 7.29 14.43 7.36
CA LEU A 447 7.38 13.78 6.06
C LEU A 447 7.62 14.85 4.98
N TYR A 448 8.73 14.73 4.26
CA TYR A 448 8.89 15.32 2.92
C TYR A 448 8.51 14.23 1.92
N THR A 449 7.47 14.40 1.13
CA THR A 449 7.02 13.37 0.17
C THR A 449 6.71 13.96 -1.20
N ARG A 450 6.87 13.13 -2.24
CA ARG A 450 6.23 13.38 -3.53
C ARG A 450 4.72 13.31 -3.35
N ASN A 451 3.98 14.24 -3.93
CA ASN A 451 2.52 14.22 -3.91
C ASN A 451 1.99 13.01 -4.71
N VAL A 452 0.78 12.57 -4.38
CA VAL A 452 0.05 11.58 -5.19
C VAL A 452 -0.66 12.30 -6.33
N SER A 453 -0.63 11.74 -7.54
CA SER A 453 -1.39 12.26 -8.68
C SER A 453 -1.98 11.13 -9.52
N VAL A 454 -3.14 11.42 -10.13
CA VAL A 454 -3.69 10.64 -11.24
C VAL A 454 -3.30 11.40 -12.51
N ASP A 455 -2.35 10.85 -13.25
CA ASP A 455 -1.72 11.52 -14.39
C ASP A 455 -2.52 11.29 -15.69
N ASP A 456 -3.14 10.12 -15.82
CA ASP A 456 -4.16 9.81 -16.84
C ASP A 456 -5.09 8.68 -16.36
N PHE A 457 -6.34 8.70 -16.79
CA PHE A 457 -7.28 7.60 -16.62
C PHE A 457 -8.16 7.44 -17.85
N TRP A 458 -8.49 6.22 -18.23
CA TRP A 458 -9.37 5.94 -19.37
C TRP A 458 -10.83 5.81 -18.93
N GLY A 459 -11.74 6.26 -19.79
CA GLY A 459 -13.15 5.96 -19.69
C GLY A 459 -13.78 5.86 -21.08
N SER A 460 -14.70 4.91 -21.27
CA SER A 460 -15.48 4.80 -22.52
C SER A 460 -16.90 4.31 -22.27
N ALA A 461 -17.85 4.89 -23.00
CA ALA A 461 -19.22 4.39 -23.06
C ALA A 461 -19.32 3.16 -23.98
N GLN A 462 -20.08 2.15 -23.56
CA GLN A 462 -20.56 1.07 -24.43
C GLN A 462 -22.09 1.01 -24.39
N THR A 463 -22.73 0.91 -25.55
CA THR A 463 -24.18 0.97 -25.71
C THR A 463 -24.66 -0.05 -26.74
N GLY A 464 -25.67 -0.85 -26.39
CA GLY A 464 -26.22 -1.91 -27.23
C GLY A 464 -27.47 -2.55 -26.61
N ASP A 465 -27.90 -3.69 -27.15
CA ASP A 465 -29.07 -4.42 -26.65
C ASP A 465 -28.88 -4.82 -25.18
N ALA A 466 -29.68 -4.21 -24.30
CA ALA A 466 -29.58 -4.36 -22.85
C ALA A 466 -28.24 -3.93 -22.21
N GLN A 467 -27.42 -3.13 -22.91
CA GLN A 467 -26.12 -2.62 -22.42
C GLN A 467 -26.08 -1.08 -22.51
N SER A 468 -25.85 -0.40 -21.38
CA SER A 468 -25.39 0.99 -21.29
C SER A 468 -24.46 1.06 -20.09
N GLU A 469 -23.20 1.36 -20.35
CA GLU A 469 -22.19 1.40 -19.30
C GLU A 469 -21.07 2.37 -19.65
N ILE A 470 -20.43 2.93 -18.62
CA ILE A 470 -19.11 3.53 -18.75
C ILE A 470 -18.12 2.60 -18.04
N ASN A 471 -17.22 2.03 -18.82
CA ASN A 471 -16.04 1.34 -18.29
C ASN A 471 -14.96 2.39 -18.02
N THR A 472 -14.31 2.32 -16.86
CA THR A 472 -13.26 3.23 -16.39
C THR A 472 -12.07 2.45 -15.83
N GLN A 473 -10.87 3.02 -15.91
CA GLN A 473 -9.63 2.48 -15.34
C GLN A 473 -8.58 3.60 -15.21
N ILE A 474 -7.85 3.71 -14.10
CA ILE A 474 -6.69 4.62 -14.04
C ILE A 474 -5.53 3.99 -14.81
N THR A 475 -4.95 4.76 -15.74
CA THR A 475 -3.95 4.30 -16.72
C THR A 475 -2.55 4.81 -16.39
N GLN A 476 -2.42 5.97 -15.75
CA GLN A 476 -1.16 6.53 -15.25
C GLN A 476 -1.38 7.25 -13.92
N TRP A 477 -0.49 7.01 -12.96
CA TRP A 477 -0.46 7.68 -11.67
C TRP A 477 0.98 7.88 -11.21
N THR A 478 1.16 8.84 -10.31
CA THR A 478 2.36 8.96 -9.50
C THR A 478 1.97 8.69 -8.05
N LEU A 479 2.57 7.64 -7.49
CA LEU A 479 2.47 7.26 -6.08
C LEU A 479 3.89 7.16 -5.51
N PRO A 480 4.11 7.53 -4.23
CA PRO A 480 5.21 6.98 -3.44
C PRO A 480 5.18 5.45 -3.47
N SER A 481 6.33 4.77 -3.33
CA SER A 481 6.41 3.29 -3.34
C SER A 481 5.89 2.66 -2.03
N LEU A 482 4.63 2.93 -1.72
CA LEU A 482 3.91 2.46 -0.55
C LEU A 482 2.94 1.33 -0.93
N LYS A 483 2.67 0.46 0.05
CA LYS A 483 1.62 -0.55 -0.05
C LYS A 483 0.27 0.13 0.27
N GLN A 484 -0.83 -0.56 -0.02
CA GLN A 484 -2.21 -0.07 0.15
C GLN A 484 -2.53 1.10 -0.80
N LEU A 485 -3.18 0.77 -1.92
CA LEU A 485 -3.80 1.71 -2.85
C LEU A 485 -5.30 1.74 -2.59
N GLU A 486 -5.84 2.94 -2.49
CA GLU A 486 -7.26 3.27 -2.51
C GLU A 486 -7.56 3.98 -3.84
N VAL A 487 -8.66 3.64 -4.51
CA VAL A 487 -9.13 4.38 -5.70
C VAL A 487 -10.61 4.69 -5.55
N ASN A 488 -10.97 5.95 -5.74
CA ASN A 488 -12.34 6.42 -5.70
C ASN A 488 -12.73 6.98 -7.07
N TYR A 489 -13.89 6.56 -7.58
CA TYR A 489 -14.54 7.16 -8.75
C TYR A 489 -15.89 7.76 -8.35
N LYS A 490 -16.26 8.87 -8.98
CA LYS A 490 -17.64 9.38 -9.00
C LYS A 490 -18.07 9.59 -10.44
N LEU A 491 -19.29 9.21 -10.79
CA LEU A 491 -19.89 9.48 -12.10
C LEU A 491 -21.14 10.34 -11.87
N SER A 492 -21.28 11.45 -12.59
CA SER A 492 -22.48 12.28 -12.53
C SER A 492 -22.98 12.73 -13.91
N ASP A 493 -24.28 12.99 -14.06
CA ASP A 493 -24.88 13.61 -15.25
C ASP A 493 -24.77 15.15 -15.28
N ARG A 494 -24.09 15.74 -14.28
CA ARG A 494 -23.77 17.17 -14.14
C ARG A 494 -22.35 17.37 -13.61
N THR A 495 -21.81 18.59 -13.71
CA THR A 495 -20.57 18.93 -13.00
C THR A 495 -20.81 18.94 -11.49
N LEU A 496 -19.83 18.45 -10.72
CA LEU A 496 -19.87 18.45 -9.25
C LEU A 496 -19.24 19.69 -8.62
N TYR A 497 -18.86 20.68 -9.43
CA TYR A 497 -18.31 21.98 -9.03
C TYR A 497 -18.79 23.10 -9.98
N SER A 498 -18.58 24.36 -9.59
CA SER A 498 -19.12 25.55 -10.25
C SER A 498 -18.09 26.60 -10.68
N VAL A 499 -16.81 26.41 -10.33
CA VAL A 499 -15.67 27.28 -10.68
C VAL A 499 -14.96 26.76 -11.94
N GLU A 500 -14.14 27.59 -12.59
CA GLU A 500 -13.50 27.24 -13.88
C GLU A 500 -12.36 26.20 -13.74
N ASP A 501 -11.73 26.10 -12.57
CA ASP A 501 -10.57 25.23 -12.32
C ASP A 501 -10.89 24.11 -11.32
N ILE A 502 -10.84 22.87 -11.81
CA ILE A 502 -11.03 21.65 -11.01
C ILE A 502 -9.97 21.50 -9.91
N TYR A 503 -8.76 22.00 -10.10
CA TYR A 503 -7.66 21.87 -9.13
C TYR A 503 -7.73 22.91 -8.00
N SER A 504 -8.68 23.84 -8.06
CA SER A 504 -8.95 24.77 -6.98
C SER A 504 -9.55 24.08 -5.75
N ALA A 505 -9.22 24.56 -4.55
CA ALA A 505 -9.70 23.97 -3.30
C ALA A 505 -11.25 23.93 -3.21
N GLU A 506 -11.94 24.92 -3.77
CA GLU A 506 -13.41 24.98 -3.81
C GLU A 506 -14.01 23.88 -4.71
N ALA A 507 -13.40 23.59 -5.86
CA ALA A 507 -13.84 22.47 -6.70
C ALA A 507 -13.55 21.11 -6.04
N GLN A 508 -12.36 20.96 -5.46
CA GLN A 508 -11.97 19.72 -4.78
C GLN A 508 -12.88 19.42 -3.57
N GLU A 509 -13.19 20.41 -2.74
CA GLU A 509 -14.13 20.28 -1.62
C GLU A 509 -15.55 19.95 -2.11
N SER A 510 -16.01 20.56 -3.20
CA SER A 510 -17.33 20.31 -3.80
C SER A 510 -17.48 18.89 -4.36
N ILE A 511 -16.43 18.36 -5.02
CA ILE A 511 -16.41 16.97 -5.51
C ILE A 511 -16.34 15.97 -4.35
N GLU A 512 -15.54 16.26 -3.31
CA GLU A 512 -15.43 15.42 -2.12
C GLU A 512 -16.77 15.30 -1.39
N GLN A 513 -17.47 16.43 -1.18
CA GLN A 513 -18.73 16.51 -0.43
C GLN A 513 -19.96 16.01 -1.18
N SER A 514 -19.92 15.93 -2.52
CA SER A 514 -20.99 15.34 -3.34
C SER A 514 -21.11 13.83 -3.04
N THR A 515 -22.33 13.25 -2.96
CA THR A 515 -22.48 11.80 -2.64
C THR A 515 -23.54 11.07 -3.46
N GLU A 516 -23.51 9.73 -3.47
CA GLU A 516 -24.54 8.85 -4.07
C GLU A 516 -25.99 9.08 -3.58
N ASN A 517 -26.18 9.84 -2.49
CA ASN A 517 -27.50 10.25 -2.01
C ASN A 517 -28.12 11.37 -2.85
N GLU A 518 -27.34 12.04 -3.70
CA GLU A 518 -27.82 13.05 -4.64
C GLU A 518 -28.27 12.42 -5.96
N ALA A 519 -29.39 12.91 -6.50
CA ALA A 519 -29.86 12.49 -7.81
C ALA A 519 -28.79 12.77 -8.88
N GLY A 520 -28.56 11.76 -9.72
CA GLY A 520 -27.61 11.81 -10.83
C GLY A 520 -26.19 11.34 -10.51
N ILE A 521 -25.86 10.97 -9.26
CA ILE A 521 -24.51 10.52 -8.87
C ILE A 521 -24.44 8.99 -8.69
N GLN A 522 -23.33 8.38 -9.10
CA GLN A 522 -22.92 7.02 -8.75
C GLN A 522 -21.47 7.06 -8.21
N GLU A 523 -21.16 6.29 -7.16
CA GLU A 523 -19.83 6.28 -6.54
C GLU A 523 -19.25 4.84 -6.49
N PHE A 524 -17.93 4.72 -6.55
CA PHE A 524 -17.22 3.45 -6.35
C PHE A 524 -15.90 3.68 -5.61
N ALA A 525 -15.59 2.83 -4.63
CA ALA A 525 -14.34 2.86 -3.89
C ALA A 525 -13.67 1.48 -3.87
N LEU A 526 -12.50 1.36 -4.51
CA LEU A 526 -11.60 0.24 -4.35
C LEU A 526 -10.83 0.41 -3.03
N GLN A 527 -11.06 -0.51 -2.11
CA GLN A 527 -10.37 -0.56 -0.81
C GLN A 527 -9.09 -1.41 -0.89
N PRO A 528 -8.07 -1.11 -0.07
CA PRO A 528 -6.78 -1.80 -0.11
C PRO A 528 -6.90 -3.24 0.44
N THR A 529 -6.19 -4.18 -0.20
CA THR A 529 -6.03 -5.55 0.28
C THR A 529 -4.95 -5.65 1.36
N GLU A 530 -5.22 -6.46 2.38
CA GLU A 530 -4.37 -6.58 3.59
C GLU A 530 -2.93 -7.03 3.27
N ASP A 531 -2.74 -7.90 2.26
CA ASP A 531 -1.42 -8.40 1.83
C ASP A 531 -0.50 -7.33 1.23
N GLY A 532 -1.02 -6.13 0.90
CA GLY A 532 -0.23 -5.01 0.39
C GLY A 532 0.54 -5.34 -0.89
N ALA A 533 -0.06 -6.15 -1.77
CA ALA A 533 0.49 -6.48 -3.08
C ALA A 533 0.56 -5.23 -3.97
N ARG A 534 1.48 -5.24 -4.95
CA ARG A 534 1.58 -4.17 -5.95
C ARG A 534 0.39 -4.29 -6.91
N TYR A 535 -0.59 -3.40 -6.80
CA TYR A 535 -1.76 -3.42 -7.66
C TYR A 535 -1.36 -3.20 -9.14
N PRO A 536 -1.73 -4.12 -10.05
CA PRO A 536 -1.69 -3.85 -11.48
C PRO A 536 -2.81 -2.85 -11.82
N ALA A 537 -2.65 -2.03 -12.87
CA ALA A 537 -3.60 -0.97 -13.23
C ALA A 537 -5.02 -1.53 -13.48
N GLU A 538 -5.10 -2.76 -13.97
CA GLU A 538 -6.30 -3.54 -14.25
C GLU A 538 -7.18 -3.75 -13.00
N ALA A 539 -6.59 -3.74 -11.80
CA ALA A 539 -7.35 -3.84 -10.55
C ALA A 539 -8.18 -2.57 -10.24
N THR A 540 -7.90 -1.45 -10.91
CA THR A 540 -8.69 -0.21 -10.80
C THR A 540 -9.83 -0.14 -11.82
N GLN A 541 -10.08 -1.21 -12.58
CA GLN A 541 -11.18 -1.23 -13.54
C GLN A 541 -12.55 -1.23 -12.83
N HIS A 542 -13.46 -0.36 -13.27
CA HIS A 542 -14.85 -0.33 -12.83
C HIS A 542 -15.82 -0.12 -14.01
N THR A 543 -17.09 -0.51 -13.84
CA THR A 543 -18.13 -0.44 -14.87
C THR A 543 -19.42 0.16 -14.28
N PHE A 544 -19.61 1.46 -14.49
CA PHE A 544 -20.84 2.16 -14.10
C PHE A 544 -21.99 1.76 -15.02
N SER A 545 -23.06 1.17 -14.47
CA SER A 545 -24.23 0.71 -15.24
C SER A 545 -25.47 0.52 -14.34
N PRO A 546 -26.71 0.61 -14.88
CA PRO A 546 -27.05 1.07 -16.24
C PRO A 546 -27.06 2.60 -16.35
N LEU A 547 -26.81 3.13 -17.56
CA LEU A 547 -26.79 4.57 -17.86
C LEU A 547 -27.83 4.97 -18.91
N VAL A 548 -28.31 6.21 -18.84
CA VAL A 548 -29.27 6.79 -19.81
C VAL A 548 -28.50 7.34 -21.00
N GLY A 549 -28.91 6.97 -22.22
CA GLY A 549 -28.25 7.45 -23.43
C GLY A 549 -28.64 8.86 -23.84
N GLY A 550 -27.88 9.42 -24.79
CA GLY A 550 -28.05 10.79 -25.26
C GLY A 550 -27.71 11.85 -24.21
N LYS A 551 -26.98 11.46 -23.16
CA LYS A 551 -26.53 12.34 -22.07
C LYS A 551 -25.00 12.35 -21.98
N THR A 552 -24.48 13.49 -21.52
CA THR A 552 -23.08 13.66 -21.16
C THR A 552 -22.92 13.36 -19.67
N TYR A 553 -21.91 12.58 -19.33
CA TYR A 553 -21.53 12.28 -17.96
C TYR A 553 -20.14 12.83 -17.65
N TYR A 554 -19.93 13.20 -16.39
CA TYR A 554 -18.68 13.70 -15.82
C TYR A 554 -18.15 12.59 -14.91
N LEU A 555 -17.03 12.00 -15.29
CA LEU A 555 -16.36 10.92 -14.57
C LEU A 555 -15.16 11.49 -13.83
N TYR A 556 -15.18 11.38 -12.50
CA TYR A 556 -14.15 11.84 -11.60
C TYR A 556 -13.33 10.65 -11.08
N ALA A 557 -12.02 10.83 -10.93
CA ALA A 557 -11.12 9.84 -10.34
C ALA A 557 -10.19 10.48 -9.29
N LYS A 558 -9.93 9.76 -8.19
CA LYS A 558 -8.98 10.12 -7.14
C LYS A 558 -8.26 8.85 -6.64
N ALA A 559 -6.97 8.94 -6.39
CA ALA A 559 -6.16 7.86 -5.84
C ALA A 559 -5.58 8.29 -4.48
N SER A 560 -5.46 7.35 -3.54
CA SER A 560 -4.84 7.59 -2.24
C SER A 560 -4.04 6.39 -1.74
N THR A 561 -3.12 6.63 -0.81
CA THR A 561 -2.33 5.56 -0.17
C THR A 561 -2.13 5.83 1.32
N SER A 562 -2.24 4.76 2.09
CA SER A 562 -2.20 4.72 3.55
C SER A 562 -1.00 3.92 4.09
N GLY A 563 -0.06 3.52 3.22
CA GLY A 563 1.09 2.67 3.56
C GLY A 563 2.22 3.31 4.39
N LEU A 564 2.04 4.55 4.88
CA LEU A 564 2.86 5.13 5.95
C LEU A 564 2.00 5.26 7.22
N PRO A 565 2.40 4.69 8.37
CA PRO A 565 1.60 4.75 9.59
C PRO A 565 1.17 6.17 9.96
N GLY A 566 -0.14 6.38 10.06
CA GLY A 566 -0.76 7.66 10.42
C GLY A 566 -0.85 8.72 9.31
N TYR A 567 -0.28 8.48 8.12
CA TYR A 567 -0.44 9.35 6.95
C TYR A 567 -1.38 8.72 5.92
N ARG A 568 -2.27 9.55 5.37
CA ARG A 568 -3.07 9.23 4.19
C ARG A 568 -2.77 10.27 3.11
N LEU A 569 -2.04 9.86 2.09
CA LEU A 569 -1.63 10.73 0.97
C LEU A 569 -2.64 10.58 -0.15
N GLU A 570 -3.16 11.69 -0.68
CA GLU A 570 -4.22 11.69 -1.70
C GLU A 570 -3.83 12.50 -2.94
N SER A 571 -4.37 12.12 -4.10
CA SER A 571 -4.42 12.99 -5.26
C SER A 571 -5.53 14.02 -5.14
N LEU A 572 -5.41 15.06 -5.96
CA LEU A 572 -6.58 15.84 -6.38
C LEU A 572 -7.53 14.94 -7.22
N TRP A 573 -8.82 15.25 -7.20
CA TRP A 573 -9.79 14.74 -8.16
C TRP A 573 -9.47 15.26 -9.57
N VAL A 574 -9.49 14.37 -10.55
CA VAL A 574 -9.39 14.66 -11.99
C VAL A 574 -10.68 14.26 -12.71
N GLU A 575 -11.03 14.94 -13.81
CA GLU A 575 -12.28 14.73 -14.55
C GLU A 575 -12.05 14.29 -16.00
N LYS A 576 -12.95 13.45 -16.54
CA LYS A 576 -13.17 13.28 -17.97
C LYS A 576 -14.66 13.32 -18.30
N VAL A 577 -14.98 14.07 -19.35
CA VAL A 577 -16.33 14.22 -19.90
C VAL A 577 -16.58 13.12 -20.95
N ILE A 578 -17.65 12.36 -20.79
CA ILE A 578 -17.98 11.18 -21.61
C ILE A 578 -19.43 11.28 -22.11
N GLU A 579 -19.63 11.30 -23.41
CA GLU A 579 -20.96 11.14 -24.03
C GLU A 579 -21.35 9.66 -24.02
N VAL A 580 -22.56 9.33 -23.52
CA VAL A 580 -23.16 8.01 -23.67
C VAL A 580 -24.11 8.05 -24.87
N PRO A 581 -23.79 7.44 -26.03
CA PRO A 581 -24.60 7.57 -27.24
C PRO A 581 -26.05 7.10 -27.05
N ALA A 582 -26.99 7.76 -27.73
CA ALA A 582 -28.37 7.29 -27.77
C ALA A 582 -28.48 6.03 -28.67
N TYR A 583 -28.82 4.89 -28.06
CA TYR A 583 -29.08 3.62 -28.72
C TYR A 583 -30.56 3.28 -28.64
N VAL A 584 -31.17 2.95 -29.79
CA VAL A 584 -32.60 2.64 -29.91
C VAL A 584 -32.76 1.30 -30.62
N ASN A 585 -33.31 0.31 -29.91
CA ASN A 585 -33.79 -0.92 -30.53
C ASN A 585 -35.15 -1.30 -29.93
N MET A 586 -36.16 -1.39 -30.80
CA MET A 586 -37.54 -1.71 -30.43
C MET A 586 -37.92 -3.07 -31.00
N THR A 587 -38.05 -4.06 -30.12
CA THR A 587 -38.49 -5.41 -30.50
C THR A 587 -39.98 -5.59 -30.22
N PHE A 588 -40.65 -6.24 -31.17
CA PHE A 588 -42.07 -6.60 -31.11
C PHE A 588 -42.16 -8.12 -31.19
N SER A 589 -43.11 -8.74 -30.49
CA SER A 589 -43.40 -10.17 -30.66
C SER A 589 -43.73 -10.50 -32.12
N THR A 590 -43.23 -11.64 -32.61
CA THR A 590 -43.23 -11.99 -34.05
C THR A 590 -44.50 -12.65 -34.57
N ASP A 591 -45.43 -13.00 -33.68
CA ASP A 591 -46.70 -13.63 -34.05
C ASP A 591 -47.68 -12.62 -34.67
N HIS A 592 -48.82 -13.11 -35.15
CA HIS A 592 -49.94 -12.26 -35.57
C HIS A 592 -50.99 -12.20 -34.47
N LEU A 593 -51.60 -11.02 -34.24
CA LEU A 593 -52.68 -10.88 -33.29
C LEU A 593 -53.93 -11.53 -33.90
N ARG A 594 -54.08 -12.82 -33.60
CA ARG A 594 -55.17 -13.69 -34.06
C ARG A 594 -56.19 -13.80 -32.94
N PHE A 595 -57.41 -13.42 -33.24
CA PHE A 595 -58.55 -13.75 -32.41
C PHE A 595 -59.52 -14.61 -33.23
N ALA A 596 -60.14 -15.59 -32.58
CA ALA A 596 -61.27 -16.31 -33.16
C ALA A 596 -62.55 -15.70 -32.59
N SER A 597 -63.48 -15.30 -33.46
CA SER A 597 -64.71 -14.61 -33.02
C SER A 597 -65.48 -15.38 -31.94
N PRO A 598 -65.79 -14.76 -30.78
CA PRO A 598 -66.81 -15.28 -29.90
C PRO A 598 -68.22 -15.07 -30.51
N ILE A 599 -69.22 -15.60 -29.80
CA ILE A 599 -70.64 -15.31 -30.00
C ILE A 599 -70.87 -13.78 -29.78
N PRO A 600 -71.81 -13.11 -30.48
CA PRO A 600 -71.94 -11.65 -30.47
C PRO A 600 -72.02 -11.02 -29.08
N GLY A 601 -71.23 -9.96 -28.85
CA GLY A 601 -71.00 -9.38 -27.53
C GLY A 601 -69.66 -8.64 -27.42
N VAL A 602 -69.22 -8.43 -26.17
CA VAL A 602 -67.93 -7.81 -25.82
C VAL A 602 -66.82 -8.85 -25.76
N PHE A 603 -65.60 -8.49 -26.15
CA PHE A 603 -64.38 -9.27 -25.99
C PHE A 603 -63.19 -8.37 -25.60
N GLY A 604 -62.11 -8.96 -25.08
CA GLY A 604 -60.99 -8.22 -24.52
C GLY A 604 -59.77 -9.08 -24.20
N LYS A 605 -59.07 -8.68 -23.15
CA LYS A 605 -57.77 -9.22 -22.71
C LYS A 605 -57.75 -10.75 -22.62
N ASP A 606 -58.74 -11.34 -21.97
CA ASP A 606 -58.83 -12.79 -21.71
C ASP A 606 -58.90 -13.66 -22.98
N GLN A 607 -59.28 -13.08 -24.12
CA GLN A 607 -59.36 -13.79 -25.40
C GLN A 607 -58.10 -13.65 -26.28
N ASN A 608 -57.17 -12.75 -25.92
CA ASN A 608 -56.08 -12.28 -26.80
C ASN A 608 -54.68 -12.25 -26.13
N LEU A 609 -54.55 -12.79 -24.91
CA LEU A 609 -53.54 -12.39 -23.93
C LEU A 609 -52.06 -12.75 -24.26
N GLU A 610 -51.80 -13.83 -25.00
CA GLU A 610 -50.47 -14.47 -24.99
C GLU A 610 -49.49 -14.06 -26.11
N THR A 611 -49.88 -13.23 -27.08
CA THR A 611 -49.12 -13.12 -28.36
C THR A 611 -48.35 -11.82 -28.62
N TYR A 612 -48.65 -10.69 -27.95
CA TYR A 612 -47.98 -9.41 -28.23
C TYR A 612 -47.41 -8.71 -26.99
N SER A 613 -46.08 -8.53 -27.01
CA SER A 613 -45.33 -7.63 -26.14
C SER A 613 -44.49 -6.67 -26.99
N VAL A 614 -44.19 -5.50 -26.44
CA VAL A 614 -43.20 -4.55 -27.00
C VAL A 614 -42.09 -4.35 -25.98
N ARG A 615 -40.83 -4.31 -26.44
CA ARG A 615 -39.67 -4.09 -25.58
C ARG A 615 -38.73 -3.07 -26.21
N ASN A 616 -38.33 -2.08 -25.43
CA ASN A 616 -37.16 -1.28 -25.72
C ASN A 616 -35.93 -2.01 -25.15
N LEU A 617 -35.02 -2.42 -26.03
CA LEU A 617 -33.67 -2.91 -25.68
C LEU A 617 -32.63 -1.79 -25.69
N GLY A 618 -33.04 -0.59 -26.13
CA GLY A 618 -32.26 0.63 -26.14
C GLY A 618 -32.19 1.36 -24.80
N ASN A 619 -31.47 2.49 -24.82
CA ASN A 619 -30.99 3.20 -23.64
C ASN A 619 -31.61 4.59 -23.40
N VAL A 620 -32.52 5.01 -24.29
CA VAL A 620 -33.35 6.21 -24.16
C VAL A 620 -34.84 5.85 -24.12
N PRO A 621 -35.69 6.62 -23.43
CA PRO A 621 -37.13 6.41 -23.47
C PRO A 621 -37.68 6.63 -24.90
N ILE A 622 -38.70 5.85 -25.28
CA ILE A 622 -39.27 5.81 -26.63
C ILE A 622 -40.75 6.15 -26.59
N ALA A 623 -41.20 7.09 -27.44
CA ALA A 623 -42.61 7.36 -27.66
C ALA A 623 -43.15 6.46 -28.80
N LEU A 624 -43.90 5.41 -28.45
CA LEU A 624 -44.58 4.52 -29.39
C LEU A 624 -45.95 5.09 -29.79
N SER A 625 -46.26 5.06 -31.09
CA SER A 625 -47.55 5.50 -31.67
C SER A 625 -48.06 4.47 -32.67
N LEU A 626 -49.37 4.16 -32.66
CA LEU A 626 -50.00 3.38 -33.75
C LEU A 626 -50.19 4.30 -34.97
N ASN A 627 -49.77 3.86 -36.15
CA ASN A 627 -49.76 4.65 -37.39
C ASN A 627 -50.72 4.09 -38.46
N GLU A 628 -50.83 2.77 -38.58
CA GLU A 628 -51.64 2.12 -39.63
C GLU A 628 -52.17 0.77 -39.15
N VAL A 629 -53.41 0.45 -39.54
CA VAL A 629 -54.02 -0.88 -39.34
C VAL A 629 -54.29 -1.49 -40.71
N ILE A 630 -53.70 -2.65 -40.99
CA ILE A 630 -53.86 -3.37 -42.26
C ILE A 630 -54.52 -4.72 -41.99
N THR A 631 -55.59 -5.02 -42.71
CA THR A 631 -56.21 -6.35 -42.68
C THR A 631 -55.36 -7.35 -43.48
N ASN A 632 -54.91 -8.42 -42.83
CA ASN A 632 -54.07 -9.44 -43.48
C ASN A 632 -54.88 -10.17 -44.56
N SER A 633 -54.25 -10.53 -45.67
CA SER A 633 -54.89 -11.16 -46.84
C SER A 633 -55.49 -12.56 -46.59
N SER A 634 -55.23 -13.14 -45.42
CA SER A 634 -55.83 -14.39 -44.93
C SER A 634 -57.13 -14.18 -44.13
N SER A 635 -57.54 -12.93 -43.89
CA SER A 635 -58.71 -12.60 -43.06
C SER A 635 -60.02 -12.74 -43.84
N SER A 636 -61.10 -13.05 -43.14
CA SER A 636 -62.44 -13.11 -43.74
C SER A 636 -62.92 -11.73 -44.20
N SER A 637 -63.03 -11.54 -45.51
CA SER A 637 -63.55 -10.31 -46.16
C SER A 637 -65.05 -10.09 -45.98
N GLU A 638 -65.75 -10.95 -45.23
CA GLU A 638 -67.15 -10.75 -44.85
C GLU A 638 -67.29 -9.71 -43.74
N ILE A 639 -66.19 -9.39 -43.04
CA ILE A 639 -66.18 -8.63 -41.79
C ILE A 639 -65.53 -7.26 -41.98
N ALA A 640 -66.16 -6.22 -41.44
CA ALA A 640 -65.68 -4.83 -41.52
C ALA A 640 -65.28 -4.26 -40.15
N LEU A 641 -64.17 -3.51 -40.12
CA LEU A 641 -63.70 -2.78 -38.94
C LEU A 641 -64.24 -1.33 -38.97
N VAL A 642 -65.02 -0.93 -37.97
CA VAL A 642 -65.81 0.31 -37.98
C VAL A 642 -65.68 1.15 -36.71
N LYS A 643 -65.78 2.49 -36.85
CA LYS A 643 -65.80 3.41 -35.68
C LYS A 643 -67.07 3.27 -34.84
N GLN A 644 -68.18 2.85 -35.44
CA GLN A 644 -69.47 2.58 -34.80
C GLN A 644 -70.27 1.58 -35.65
N PHE A 645 -71.13 0.78 -35.01
CA PHE A 645 -72.03 -0.11 -35.73
C PHE A 645 -73.04 0.67 -36.58
N THR A 646 -73.04 0.41 -37.88
CA THR A 646 -73.85 1.12 -38.88
C THR A 646 -74.87 0.16 -39.49
N LEU A 647 -74.45 -1.05 -39.84
CA LEU A 647 -75.30 -2.15 -40.30
C LEU A 647 -75.81 -3.02 -39.14
N ARG A 648 -75.03 -3.11 -38.05
CA ARG A 648 -75.17 -4.09 -36.95
C ARG A 648 -75.13 -5.55 -37.41
N ASP A 649 -74.55 -5.83 -38.57
CA ASP A 649 -74.24 -7.17 -39.07
C ASP A 649 -72.80 -7.19 -39.58
N GLN A 650 -72.03 -8.23 -39.24
CA GLN A 650 -70.63 -8.44 -39.63
C GLN A 650 -69.65 -7.27 -39.34
N GLU A 651 -69.96 -6.43 -38.36
CA GLU A 651 -69.13 -5.29 -37.96
C GLU A 651 -68.37 -5.54 -36.64
N TYR A 652 -67.08 -5.16 -36.60
CA TYR A 652 -66.29 -5.02 -35.38
C TYR A 652 -66.06 -3.56 -35.02
N LYS A 653 -66.21 -3.26 -33.73
CA LYS A 653 -65.77 -2.01 -33.10
C LYS A 653 -64.64 -2.37 -32.13
N MET A 654 -63.39 -2.22 -32.58
CA MET A 654 -62.19 -2.61 -31.81
C MET A 654 -61.39 -1.42 -31.30
N GLN A 655 -60.62 -1.65 -30.25
CA GLN A 655 -59.59 -0.78 -29.69
C GLN A 655 -58.35 -1.63 -29.37
N LEU A 656 -57.17 -1.11 -29.67
CA LEU A 656 -55.89 -1.71 -29.26
C LEU A 656 -55.48 -1.07 -27.94
N VAL A 657 -55.23 -1.88 -26.91
CA VAL A 657 -54.78 -1.41 -25.60
C VAL A 657 -53.35 -1.87 -25.37
N ALA A 658 -52.47 -0.97 -24.93
CA ALA A 658 -51.25 -1.33 -24.24
C ALA A 658 -51.44 -1.18 -22.73
N GLU A 659 -51.06 -2.19 -21.96
CA GLU A 659 -51.11 -2.20 -20.50
C GLU A 659 -49.74 -2.54 -19.90
N ASN A 660 -49.21 -1.64 -19.07
CA ASN A 660 -48.05 -1.93 -18.23
C ASN A 660 -48.50 -2.82 -17.06
N THR A 661 -47.98 -4.05 -16.99
CA THR A 661 -48.40 -5.07 -16.00
C THR A 661 -47.96 -4.78 -14.56
N LEU A 662 -47.01 -3.86 -14.36
CA LEU A 662 -46.56 -3.45 -13.02
C LEU A 662 -47.36 -2.25 -12.49
N THR A 663 -47.64 -1.25 -13.33
CA THR A 663 -48.34 -0.02 -12.91
C THR A 663 -49.85 -0.05 -13.14
N ASN A 664 -50.36 -1.01 -13.92
CA ASN A 664 -51.73 -1.07 -14.45
C ASN A 664 -52.11 0.17 -15.30
N GLN A 665 -51.13 0.95 -15.76
CA GLN A 665 -51.36 2.06 -16.67
C GLN A 665 -51.74 1.51 -18.05
N LYS A 666 -52.85 2.02 -18.60
CA LYS A 666 -53.38 1.64 -19.90
C LYS A 666 -53.39 2.83 -20.86
N ILE A 667 -53.07 2.58 -22.12
CA ILE A 667 -53.21 3.52 -23.25
C ILE A 667 -53.99 2.80 -24.35
N THR A 668 -54.97 3.47 -24.95
CA THR A 668 -55.97 2.84 -25.81
C THR A 668 -56.08 3.58 -27.16
N TRP A 669 -55.69 2.91 -28.24
CA TRP A 669 -55.85 3.39 -29.60
C TRP A 669 -57.17 2.88 -30.19
N GLY A 670 -58.10 3.80 -30.48
CA GLY A 670 -59.29 3.49 -31.27
C GLY A 670 -60.46 4.47 -31.04
N PRO A 671 -61.66 4.19 -31.59
CA PRO A 671 -62.00 3.01 -32.38
C PRO A 671 -61.12 2.84 -33.63
N LEU A 672 -60.60 1.63 -33.83
CA LEU A 672 -59.74 1.31 -34.96
C LEU A 672 -60.54 1.31 -36.28
N ILE A 673 -59.86 1.61 -37.38
CA ILE A 673 -60.33 1.49 -38.78
C ILE A 673 -59.17 1.02 -39.64
N GLU A 674 -59.45 0.45 -40.80
CA GLU A 674 -58.43 0.11 -41.80
C GLU A 674 -57.80 1.37 -42.41
N GLY A 675 -56.49 1.32 -42.66
CA GLY A 675 -55.69 2.43 -43.22
C GLY A 675 -54.91 3.22 -42.18
N GLU A 676 -54.56 4.47 -42.53
CA GLU A 676 -53.84 5.39 -41.66
C GLU A 676 -54.68 5.82 -40.45
N VAL A 677 -54.05 5.85 -39.28
CA VAL A 677 -54.65 6.33 -38.02
C VAL A 677 -54.19 7.76 -37.79
N GLU A 678 -55.12 8.67 -37.51
CA GLU A 678 -54.80 10.06 -37.14
C GLU A 678 -53.84 10.07 -35.92
N GLU A 679 -52.80 10.92 -35.95
CA GLU A 679 -51.71 10.88 -34.96
C GLU A 679 -52.24 11.11 -33.53
N GLY A 680 -52.34 10.02 -32.77
CA GLY A 680 -53.12 9.95 -31.54
C GLY A 680 -52.31 9.86 -30.25
N GLN A 681 -52.86 9.15 -29.26
CA GLN A 681 -52.19 8.90 -27.98
C GLN A 681 -50.84 8.18 -28.19
N LYS A 682 -49.85 8.50 -27.35
CA LYS A 682 -48.49 7.95 -27.43
C LYS A 682 -48.14 7.28 -26.12
N MET A 683 -47.51 6.11 -26.18
CA MET A 683 -47.02 5.39 -25.01
C MET A 683 -45.53 5.61 -24.85
N GLN A 684 -45.10 6.07 -23.68
CA GLN A 684 -43.69 6.04 -23.29
C GLN A 684 -43.28 4.60 -22.95
N ILE A 685 -42.14 4.19 -23.51
CA ILE A 685 -41.47 2.92 -23.26
C ILE A 685 -40.02 3.25 -22.92
N ASP A 686 -39.73 3.30 -21.62
CA ASP A 686 -38.43 3.62 -21.00
C ASP A 686 -37.26 2.74 -21.48
N PRO A 687 -36.01 2.96 -21.05
CA PRO A 687 -34.91 2.02 -21.29
C PRO A 687 -35.15 0.63 -20.65
N TYR A 688 -34.47 -0.39 -21.16
CA TYR A 688 -34.14 -1.63 -20.44
C TYR A 688 -35.25 -2.34 -19.64
N TRP A 689 -36.37 -2.67 -20.31
CA TRP A 689 -37.54 -3.26 -19.65
C TRP A 689 -37.28 -4.69 -19.14
N THR A 690 -37.23 -4.84 -17.82
CA THR A 690 -37.25 -6.16 -17.17
C THR A 690 -38.58 -6.89 -17.46
N PRO A 691 -38.63 -8.25 -17.39
CA PRO A 691 -39.81 -9.00 -17.81
C PRO A 691 -41.13 -8.67 -17.12
N GLY A 692 -41.10 -8.07 -15.92
CA GLY A 692 -42.32 -7.75 -15.15
C GLY A 692 -43.04 -6.46 -15.56
N SER A 693 -42.34 -5.52 -16.23
CA SER A 693 -42.94 -4.24 -16.62
C SER A 693 -43.56 -4.25 -18.02
N GLN A 694 -43.07 -5.13 -18.91
CA GLN A 694 -43.30 -5.09 -20.36
C GLN A 694 -44.76 -4.81 -20.77
N PRO A 695 -45.03 -3.79 -21.60
CA PRO A 695 -46.38 -3.48 -22.03
C PRO A 695 -46.98 -4.63 -22.85
N GLN A 696 -48.06 -5.20 -22.32
CA GLN A 696 -48.88 -6.18 -23.02
C GLN A 696 -49.82 -5.45 -23.98
N LEU A 697 -49.78 -5.83 -25.26
CA LEU A 697 -50.73 -5.34 -26.27
C LEU A 697 -51.85 -6.36 -26.45
N TYR A 698 -53.10 -5.91 -26.33
CA TYR A 698 -54.28 -6.74 -26.58
C TYR A 698 -55.39 -5.94 -27.27
N ILE A 699 -56.32 -6.63 -27.95
CA ILE A 699 -57.51 -5.98 -28.52
C ILE A 699 -58.69 -6.17 -27.57
N GLU A 700 -59.46 -5.11 -27.35
CA GLU A 700 -60.80 -5.14 -26.78
C GLU A 700 -61.82 -4.52 -27.72
N GLY A 701 -63.10 -4.89 -27.59
CA GLY A 701 -64.12 -4.41 -28.51
C GLY A 701 -65.48 -5.10 -28.38
N GLU A 702 -66.34 -4.75 -29.33
CA GLU A 702 -67.67 -5.32 -29.49
C GLU A 702 -67.82 -5.94 -30.89
N TYR A 703 -68.60 -7.02 -30.98
CA TYR A 703 -69.03 -7.63 -32.24
C TYR A 703 -70.55 -7.61 -32.40
N SER A 704 -71.05 -7.16 -33.56
CA SER A 704 -72.49 -6.96 -33.77
C SER A 704 -73.29 -8.25 -33.96
N GLY A 705 -72.74 -9.22 -34.70
CA GLY A 705 -73.42 -10.47 -35.06
C GLY A 705 -74.52 -10.36 -36.13
N PRO A 706 -75.05 -11.50 -36.63
CA PRO A 706 -74.72 -12.87 -36.26
C PRO A 706 -73.76 -13.56 -37.26
N LEU A 707 -72.81 -14.38 -36.76
CA LEU A 707 -71.99 -15.27 -37.62
C LEU A 707 -72.50 -16.70 -37.61
N ILE A 708 -72.33 -17.39 -38.74
CA ILE A 708 -72.47 -18.85 -38.85
C ILE A 708 -71.07 -19.46 -38.69
N GLY A 709 -70.66 -19.68 -37.43
CA GLY A 709 -69.35 -20.25 -37.07
C GLY A 709 -68.24 -19.21 -36.88
N PRO A 710 -67.05 -19.63 -36.40
CA PRO A 710 -65.90 -18.74 -36.24
C PRO A 710 -65.38 -18.27 -37.59
N LYS A 711 -64.82 -17.06 -37.60
CA LYS A 711 -64.10 -16.47 -38.74
C LYS A 711 -62.69 -16.11 -38.28
N ASP A 712 -61.70 -16.49 -39.07
CA ASP A 712 -60.33 -16.02 -38.90
C ASP A 712 -60.23 -14.57 -39.40
N VAL A 713 -59.83 -13.67 -38.51
CA VAL A 713 -59.58 -12.26 -38.81
C VAL A 713 -58.29 -11.87 -38.13
N SER A 714 -57.40 -11.21 -38.86
CA SER A 714 -56.07 -10.87 -38.38
C SER A 714 -55.62 -9.54 -38.97
N TYR A 715 -55.13 -8.66 -38.10
CA TYR A 715 -54.63 -7.34 -38.47
C TYR A 715 -53.11 -7.27 -38.28
N LEU A 716 -52.45 -6.49 -39.12
CA LEU A 716 -51.08 -6.04 -38.95
C LEU A 716 -51.11 -4.59 -38.47
N PHE A 717 -50.55 -4.35 -37.29
CA PHE A 717 -50.40 -3.02 -36.71
C PHE A 717 -49.01 -2.48 -37.06
N LYS A 718 -48.95 -1.34 -37.78
CA LYS A 718 -47.68 -0.61 -37.94
C LYS A 718 -47.59 0.47 -36.88
N PHE A 719 -46.50 0.43 -36.11
CA PHE A 719 -46.16 1.47 -35.16
C PHE A 719 -45.07 2.36 -35.73
N THR A 720 -45.13 3.64 -35.38
CA THR A 720 -43.98 4.55 -35.46
C THR A 720 -43.44 4.78 -34.05
N TYR A 721 -42.13 4.96 -33.94
CA TYR A 721 -41.49 5.26 -32.67
C TYR A 721 -40.42 6.34 -32.85
N ARG A 722 -40.17 7.11 -31.79
CA ARG A 722 -39.09 8.11 -31.73
C ARG A 722 -38.52 8.13 -30.31
N SER A 723 -37.24 8.44 -30.17
CA SER A 723 -36.64 8.77 -28.88
C SER A 723 -37.32 10.00 -28.29
N ILE A 724 -37.63 9.92 -27.00
CA ILE A 724 -37.93 11.07 -26.16
C ILE A 724 -36.56 11.59 -25.71
N GLN A 725 -36.03 12.59 -26.41
CA GLN A 725 -34.98 13.41 -25.83
C GLN A 725 -35.64 14.30 -24.78
N GLU A 726 -35.08 14.32 -23.57
CA GLU A 726 -35.47 15.28 -22.56
C GLU A 726 -34.87 16.64 -22.94
N ASP A 727 -35.68 17.52 -23.53
CA ASP A 727 -35.32 18.92 -23.72
C ASP A 727 -35.18 19.60 -22.34
N GLN A 728 -33.94 19.68 -21.84
CA GLN A 728 -33.51 20.36 -20.61
C GLN A 728 -32.32 21.27 -20.92
#